data_AF-A0A8S3W884-F1
#
_entry.id   AF-A0A8S3W884-F1
#
_cell.length_a   1.000
_cell.length_b   1.000
_cell.length_c   1.000
_cell.angle_alpha   90.00
_cell.angle_beta   90.00
_cell.angle_gamma   90.00
#
_symmetry.space_group_name_H-M   'P 1'
#
loop_
_entity.id
_entity.type
_entity.pdbx_description
1 polymer ?
#
loop_
_entity_poly.entity_id
_entity_poly.type
_entity_poly.pdbx_seq_one_letter_code
_entity_poly.pdbx_strand_id
1 'polypeptide(L)'
;MSMGIFRLACEHVLRTMRRGRETLLTLLEAFVYDPLVEWGGVKKRRGMRPVRAARAMLAVRVRELEHSLDEITEQFMTILPEVQQAAEKWVKENDELKSIETKLQDCHQQMALIKEIEAYGPNLSSHPLYSISQKYTSYKQAKNAVEDSMKALIKILNDFDTQIENFAATNEVLNGPQLMAWVQEFSETSEDDENSIFEHIKEFMTNAGQSSMISQCEQAETELNQSMQQTNVLVRSCLELLSQYVAVSQYYPQSQTEYHRIVMFRKYLAAALESKLPEVCRDVSNQVTALVNADSNTGDTQQIIAYNYRLQQINADANANLNKCLERLQLEGGPDAIVSAQEAYKEAKTNISNWVRSEEGAAAALESVVVGMLCNLNRRFLMLENGAQSAGDCLVDLTSREGEWFLDDMNALSMQAVELLSLLPLQSASVEDAAMSVAVECVRNANLLLADLVQLNDNYSTIILPEALKKVHSEDPSVLIMISELNAVIMNSPVPLNDLLAQLEMHFRYLVMDMESPASGAQILAAELRARYEALLSASSSDSDNQSAGRMLLMGFNGLFAAVELRARELADHLAAPIPPAWRKIDHINDAMHMSAAMQSGPLRSVLEDIFVVRRVQTVGEALGACAQLAAAFRGAAPPLLCDDTQLCRPVRRFTAEYVSRCVLGVHSKALASVLCLLLRRARLDLNSEVEQKEIGASWSVSLESLCEKAGGGGSVVGARATERASQLAGALQAASARLQRAAAGQRRVARARAAARSARLRAAAHAQLHRQVVNNSQEPSPMLARRARELGAAGERLAAACSRAQALLTSAHQRVKWGAGANPALRSVVRELEAGWASKQARASRLAAAGGALAGHARCAAALAAPAAASPRAARTLRTALAHWEKACTLAQKYSLQVSPVEESLMEMLHPEGNIDTHWVETVSLLVRELASGLSVAATEARERCDSAASALRTAAALLEPPTAARAQLEQELRAPLQAVQPIQGITEDPAHEIWTRWRSAGDLLAKIISEPEAGVVAAATTLIQELPALRDALKELPNTWTEQSGRKLTRQVAITTPKSATNSKHGAGSEQRNAMGAGVWKRVRLKLEGRDAPRRALAPHDQVEYIITEATSAENLCMMYEGWMAWV
;
A
#
# COMPACT_ATOMS: atom_id res chain seq x y z
N MET A 1 -45.68 -26.82 22.71
CA MET A 1 -44.96 -26.38 23.93
C MET A 1 -45.94 -25.65 24.84
N SER A 2 -46.01 -26.06 26.10
CA SER A 2 -46.93 -25.55 27.11
C SER A 2 -46.74 -24.05 27.35
N MET A 3 -47.83 -23.27 27.22
CA MET A 3 -47.87 -21.86 27.62
C MET A 3 -47.51 -21.73 29.10
N GLY A 4 -46.34 -21.16 29.40
CA GLY A 4 -45.80 -21.09 30.76
C GLY A 4 -46.43 -20.01 31.66
N ILE A 5 -46.04 -20.03 32.93
CA ILE A 5 -46.51 -19.11 34.00
C ILE A 5 -46.35 -17.64 33.61
N PHE A 6 -45.27 -17.29 32.88
CA PHE A 6 -45.00 -15.92 32.44
C PHE A 6 -46.13 -15.35 31.56
N ARG A 7 -46.59 -16.08 30.53
CA ARG A 7 -47.66 -15.63 29.64
C ARG A 7 -48.95 -15.40 30.43
N LEU A 8 -49.33 -16.37 31.27
CA LEU A 8 -50.55 -16.29 32.08
C LEU A 8 -50.53 -15.11 33.06
N ALA A 9 -49.38 -14.84 33.68
CA ALA A 9 -49.19 -13.69 34.56
C ALA A 9 -49.29 -12.36 33.79
N CYS A 10 -48.64 -12.23 32.63
CA CYS A 10 -48.74 -11.05 31.77
C CYS A 10 -50.19 -10.76 31.35
N GLU A 11 -50.95 -11.78 30.98
CA GLU A 11 -52.37 -11.63 30.65
C GLU A 11 -53.20 -11.15 31.84
N HIS A 12 -52.96 -11.70 33.04
CA HIS A 12 -53.66 -11.29 34.25
C HIS A 12 -53.36 -9.83 34.59
N VAL A 13 -52.08 -9.42 34.53
CA VAL A 13 -51.66 -8.02 34.74
C VAL A 13 -52.34 -7.10 33.73
N LEU A 14 -52.32 -7.45 32.44
CA LEU A 14 -52.94 -6.64 31.40
C LEU A 14 -54.46 -6.50 31.62
N ARG A 15 -55.16 -7.57 31.99
CA ARG A 15 -56.60 -7.51 32.35
C ARG A 15 -56.85 -6.53 33.50
N THR A 16 -56.02 -6.58 34.54
CA THR A 16 -56.11 -5.68 35.70
C THR A 16 -55.84 -4.22 35.31
N MET A 17 -54.79 -3.94 34.53
CA MET A 17 -54.49 -2.59 34.04
C MET A 17 -55.61 -2.04 33.13
N ARG A 18 -56.21 -2.88 32.28
CA ARG A 18 -57.36 -2.49 31.44
C ARG A 18 -58.59 -2.16 32.27
N ARG A 19 -58.85 -2.91 33.34
CA ARG A 19 -59.95 -2.64 34.29
C ARG A 19 -59.74 -1.31 35.02
N GLY A 20 -58.50 -0.98 35.39
CA GLY A 20 -58.13 0.28 36.07
C GLY A 20 -57.69 1.42 35.14
N ARG A 21 -57.92 1.33 33.82
CA ARG A 21 -57.32 2.24 32.84
C ARG A 21 -57.70 3.72 33.04
N GLU A 22 -58.92 4.00 33.51
CA GLU A 22 -59.42 5.37 33.66
C GLU A 22 -58.65 6.11 34.75
N THR A 23 -58.39 5.43 35.87
CA THR A 23 -57.56 5.97 36.96
C THR A 23 -56.14 6.26 36.48
N LEU A 24 -55.53 5.33 35.72
CA LEU A 24 -54.18 5.50 35.18
C LEU A 24 -54.09 6.67 34.17
N LEU A 25 -55.07 6.79 33.27
CA LEU A 25 -55.10 7.86 32.28
C LEU A 25 -55.36 9.23 32.91
N THR A 26 -56.17 9.30 33.96
CA THR A 26 -56.43 10.54 34.70
C THR A 26 -55.18 11.03 35.42
N LEU A 27 -54.43 10.13 36.07
CA LEU A 27 -53.14 10.47 36.70
C LEU A 27 -52.10 10.94 35.67
N LEU A 28 -52.00 10.25 34.54
CA LEU A 28 -51.07 10.63 33.48
C LEU A 28 -51.44 11.97 32.84
N GLU A 29 -52.74 12.28 32.75
CA GLU A 29 -53.23 13.58 32.28
C GLU A 29 -52.74 14.71 33.19
N ALA A 30 -52.79 14.54 34.52
CA ALA A 30 -52.24 15.53 35.46
C ALA A 30 -50.76 15.85 35.18
N PHE A 31 -49.92 14.84 34.88
CA PHE A 31 -48.51 15.06 34.52
C PHE A 31 -48.30 15.79 33.17
N VAL A 32 -49.26 15.74 32.24
CA VAL A 32 -49.18 16.49 30.97
C VAL A 32 -49.34 18.00 31.19
N TYR A 33 -50.05 18.37 32.26
CA TYR A 33 -50.31 19.76 32.64
C TYR A 33 -49.38 20.27 33.75
N ASP A 34 -48.53 19.40 34.33
CA ASP A 34 -47.63 19.77 35.42
C ASP A 34 -46.43 20.60 34.91
N PRO A 35 -46.29 21.88 35.33
CA PRO A 35 -45.19 22.75 34.90
C PRO A 35 -43.83 22.35 35.45
N LEU A 36 -43.77 21.49 36.48
CA LEU A 36 -42.53 20.95 37.03
C LEU A 36 -41.99 19.75 36.23
N VAL A 37 -42.78 19.24 35.27
CA VAL A 37 -42.38 18.10 34.43
C VAL A 37 -41.76 18.61 33.14
N GLU A 38 -40.44 18.42 33.01
CA GLU A 38 -39.72 18.70 31.76
C GLU A 38 -39.92 17.56 30.75
N TRP A 39 -40.68 17.83 29.68
CA TRP A 39 -40.87 16.85 28.58
C TRP A 39 -39.72 16.84 27.54
N GLY A 40 -38.72 17.72 27.67
CA GLY A 40 -37.42 17.69 26.97
C GLY A 40 -37.43 17.81 25.42
N GLY A 41 -36.86 18.90 24.89
CA GLY A 41 -36.62 19.10 23.45
C GLY A 41 -35.30 18.50 22.97
N VAL A 42 -35.16 17.18 22.97
CA VAL A 42 -33.94 16.52 22.45
C VAL A 42 -33.93 16.61 20.92
N LYS A 43 -32.97 17.38 20.37
CA LYS A 43 -32.61 17.34 18.93
C LYS A 43 -32.33 15.88 18.56
N LYS A 44 -33.16 15.30 17.68
CA LYS A 44 -32.99 13.94 17.16
C LYS A 44 -31.62 13.83 16.49
N ARG A 45 -30.63 13.26 17.18
CA ARG A 45 -29.53 12.57 16.50
C ARG A 45 -30.18 11.43 15.73
N ARG A 46 -30.31 11.58 14.41
CA ARG A 46 -30.59 10.46 13.50
C ARG A 46 -29.34 9.60 13.48
N GLY A 47 -29.17 8.78 14.52
CA GLY A 47 -28.16 7.74 14.55
C GLY A 47 -28.56 6.65 13.57
N MET A 48 -27.87 6.60 12.43
CA MET A 48 -27.51 5.34 11.79
C MET A 48 -26.85 4.47 12.88
N ARG A 49 -27.25 3.22 13.17
CA ARG A 49 -26.74 1.98 12.54
C ARG A 49 -27.30 0.78 13.32
N PRO A 50 -27.84 -0.27 12.67
CA PRO A 50 -28.08 -1.57 13.32
C PRO A 50 -27.36 -2.71 12.57
N VAL A 51 -26.03 -2.67 12.51
CA VAL A 51 -25.22 -3.77 11.90
C VAL A 51 -24.45 -4.55 12.97
N ARG A 52 -24.05 -3.89 14.06
CA ARG A 52 -23.21 -4.50 15.11
C ARG A 52 -23.92 -5.60 15.91
N ALA A 53 -25.21 -5.44 16.22
CA ALA A 53 -25.97 -6.47 16.93
C ALA A 53 -26.21 -7.71 16.05
N ALA A 54 -26.53 -7.53 14.76
CA ALA A 54 -26.62 -8.61 13.79
C ALA A 54 -25.28 -9.34 13.63
N ARG A 55 -24.17 -8.60 13.54
CA ARG A 55 -22.81 -9.16 13.47
C ARG A 55 -22.45 -9.96 14.73
N ALA A 56 -22.77 -9.45 15.91
CA ALA A 56 -22.51 -10.15 17.17
C ALA A 56 -23.36 -11.42 17.33
N MET A 57 -24.65 -11.36 16.96
CA MET A 57 -25.51 -12.54 16.88
C MET A 57 -24.97 -13.58 15.90
N LEU A 58 -24.51 -13.15 14.72
CA LEU A 58 -23.90 -14.03 13.74
C LEU A 58 -22.65 -14.70 14.31
N ALA A 59 -21.77 -13.94 14.98
CA ALA A 59 -20.56 -14.46 15.59
C ALA A 59 -20.84 -15.58 16.61
N VAL A 60 -21.87 -15.40 17.45
CA VAL A 60 -22.27 -16.41 18.44
C VAL A 60 -22.83 -17.64 17.75
N ARG A 61 -23.76 -17.47 16.78
CA ARG A 61 -24.40 -18.60 16.09
C ARG A 61 -23.42 -19.41 15.24
N VAL A 62 -22.53 -18.74 14.52
CA VAL A 62 -21.47 -19.41 13.75
C VAL A 62 -20.57 -20.24 14.66
N ARG A 63 -20.26 -19.75 15.87
CA ARG A 63 -19.45 -20.48 16.84
C ARG A 63 -20.16 -21.69 17.45
N GLU A 64 -21.46 -21.57 17.73
CA GLU A 64 -22.27 -22.69 18.24
C GLU A 64 -22.45 -23.80 17.17
N LEU A 65 -22.59 -23.40 15.90
CA LEU A 65 -22.86 -24.30 14.78
C LEU A 65 -21.61 -24.78 14.06
N GLU A 66 -20.42 -24.39 14.52
CA GLU A 66 -19.15 -24.65 13.84
C GLU A 66 -18.95 -26.15 13.54
N HIS A 67 -19.17 -26.99 14.54
CA HIS A 67 -19.01 -28.44 14.39
C HIS A 67 -20.02 -29.04 13.40
N SER A 68 -21.27 -28.62 13.45
CA SER A 68 -22.32 -29.09 12.53
C SER A 68 -22.09 -28.61 11.09
N LEU A 69 -21.53 -27.41 10.91
CA LEU A 69 -21.11 -26.88 9.60
C LEU A 69 -19.96 -27.71 9.01
N ASP A 70 -18.97 -28.06 9.83
CA ASP A 70 -17.84 -28.90 9.41
C ASP A 70 -18.32 -30.31 9.03
N GLU A 71 -19.13 -30.94 9.88
CA GLU A 71 -19.66 -32.30 9.68
C GLU A 71 -20.49 -32.41 8.39
N ILE A 72 -21.42 -31.48 8.15
CA ILE A 72 -22.24 -31.49 6.93
C ILE A 72 -21.39 -31.25 5.68
N THR A 73 -20.40 -30.36 5.77
CA THR A 73 -19.48 -30.11 4.65
C THR A 73 -18.67 -31.36 4.34
N GLU A 74 -18.14 -32.05 5.36
CA GLU A 74 -17.42 -33.32 5.17
C GLU A 74 -18.31 -34.41 4.54
N GLN A 75 -19.58 -34.53 4.95
CA GLN A 75 -20.53 -35.46 4.33
C GLN A 75 -20.79 -35.14 2.85
N PHE A 76 -20.84 -33.87 2.46
CA PHE A 76 -20.92 -33.50 1.05
C PHE A 76 -19.63 -33.82 0.29
N MET A 77 -18.46 -33.59 0.90
CA MET A 77 -17.16 -33.84 0.28
C MET A 77 -16.86 -35.34 0.09
N THR A 78 -17.54 -36.23 0.80
CA THR A 78 -17.46 -37.68 0.56
C THR A 78 -18.41 -38.15 -0.56
N ILE A 79 -19.64 -37.60 -0.62
CA ILE A 79 -20.68 -38.08 -1.55
C ILE A 79 -20.59 -37.41 -2.93
N LEU A 80 -20.30 -36.11 -3.00
CA LEU A 80 -20.27 -35.36 -4.28
C LEU A 80 -19.26 -35.91 -5.30
N PRO A 81 -18.06 -36.39 -4.93
CA PRO A 81 -17.15 -37.04 -5.88
C PRO A 81 -17.74 -38.30 -6.52
N GLU A 82 -18.50 -39.10 -5.77
CA GLU A 82 -19.19 -40.29 -6.30
C GLU A 82 -20.29 -39.91 -7.29
N VAL A 83 -21.06 -38.85 -6.97
CA VAL A 83 -22.07 -38.28 -7.87
C VAL A 83 -21.43 -37.72 -9.14
N GLN A 84 -20.31 -37.00 -9.02
CA GLN A 84 -19.57 -36.47 -10.15
C GLN A 84 -19.09 -37.61 -11.07
N GLN A 85 -18.48 -38.65 -10.50
CA GLN A 85 -17.99 -39.80 -11.27
C GLN A 85 -19.12 -40.55 -11.98
N ALA A 86 -20.26 -40.75 -11.31
CA ALA A 86 -21.44 -41.37 -11.91
C ALA A 86 -22.03 -40.49 -13.04
N ALA A 87 -22.02 -39.17 -12.87
CA ALA A 87 -22.51 -38.22 -13.86
C ALA A 87 -21.57 -38.14 -15.08
N GLU A 88 -20.26 -38.12 -14.88
CA GLU A 88 -19.26 -38.18 -15.96
C GLU A 88 -19.41 -39.46 -16.78
N LYS A 89 -19.64 -40.59 -16.09
CA LYS A 89 -19.93 -41.86 -16.75
C LYS A 89 -21.21 -41.78 -17.58
N TRP A 90 -22.31 -41.26 -17.02
CA TRP A 90 -23.56 -41.10 -17.78
C TRP A 90 -23.41 -40.16 -18.97
N VAL A 91 -22.77 -39.00 -18.80
CA VAL A 91 -22.51 -38.06 -19.90
C VAL A 91 -21.73 -38.75 -21.02
N LYS A 92 -20.67 -39.49 -20.67
CA LYS A 92 -19.89 -40.24 -21.66
C LYS A 92 -20.74 -41.25 -22.42
N GLU A 93 -21.51 -42.09 -21.72
CA GLU A 93 -22.37 -43.10 -22.35
C GLU A 93 -23.50 -42.46 -23.19
N ASN A 94 -24.05 -41.33 -22.73
CA ASN A 94 -25.09 -40.57 -23.44
C ASN A 94 -24.56 -39.83 -24.66
N ASP A 95 -23.34 -39.29 -24.61
CA ASP A 95 -22.68 -38.65 -25.75
C ASP A 95 -22.24 -39.70 -26.78
N GLU A 96 -21.79 -40.88 -26.32
CA GLU A 96 -21.56 -42.04 -27.19
C GLU A 96 -22.86 -42.47 -27.89
N LEU A 97 -23.96 -42.60 -27.15
CA LEU A 97 -25.28 -42.92 -27.71
C LEU A 97 -25.74 -41.87 -28.72
N LYS A 98 -25.70 -40.58 -28.36
CA LYS A 98 -26.04 -39.48 -29.28
C LYS A 98 -25.15 -39.48 -30.52
N SER A 99 -23.86 -39.72 -30.37
CA SER A 99 -22.93 -39.83 -31.52
C SER A 99 -23.30 -40.97 -32.45
N ILE A 100 -23.72 -42.12 -31.90
CA ILE A 100 -24.18 -43.26 -32.68
C ILE A 100 -25.51 -42.93 -33.36
N GLU A 101 -26.46 -42.29 -32.66
CA GLU A 101 -27.75 -41.86 -33.21
C GLU A 101 -27.59 -40.79 -34.31
N THR A 102 -26.69 -39.82 -34.16
CA THR A 102 -26.37 -38.84 -35.21
C THR A 102 -25.72 -39.51 -36.40
N LYS A 103 -24.76 -40.43 -36.20
CA LYS A 103 -24.14 -41.19 -37.29
C LYS A 103 -25.17 -42.06 -38.02
N LEU A 104 -26.15 -42.61 -37.31
CA LEU A 104 -27.27 -43.36 -37.90
C LEU A 104 -28.17 -42.42 -38.73
N GLN A 105 -28.47 -41.22 -38.22
CA GLN A 105 -29.22 -40.20 -38.95
C GLN A 105 -28.48 -39.71 -40.19
N ASP A 106 -27.16 -39.52 -40.09
CA ASP A 106 -26.29 -39.17 -41.22
C ASP A 106 -26.28 -40.31 -42.25
N CYS A 107 -26.18 -41.57 -41.83
CA CYS A 107 -26.33 -42.73 -42.72
C CYS A 107 -27.69 -42.74 -43.43
N HIS A 108 -28.78 -42.33 -42.77
CA HIS A 108 -30.09 -42.18 -43.42
C HIS A 108 -30.12 -41.04 -44.45
N GLN A 109 -29.49 -39.89 -44.16
CA GLN A 109 -29.39 -38.77 -45.10
C GLN A 109 -28.48 -39.12 -46.29
N GLN A 110 -27.36 -39.81 -46.05
CA GLN A 110 -26.47 -40.37 -47.06
C GLN A 110 -27.21 -41.38 -47.94
N MET A 111 -27.98 -42.29 -47.36
CA MET A 111 -28.79 -43.27 -48.08
C MET A 111 -29.89 -42.59 -48.92
N ALA A 112 -30.50 -41.52 -48.42
CA ALA A 112 -31.47 -40.74 -49.18
C ALA A 112 -30.81 -40.08 -50.41
N LEU A 113 -29.62 -39.49 -50.23
CA LEU A 113 -28.85 -38.89 -51.32
C LEU A 113 -28.35 -39.95 -52.32
N ILE A 114 -27.92 -41.13 -51.86
CA ILE A 114 -27.53 -42.25 -52.74
C ILE A 114 -28.72 -42.77 -53.55
N LYS A 115 -29.90 -42.89 -52.95
CA LYS A 115 -31.12 -43.30 -53.67
C LYS A 115 -31.58 -42.25 -54.69
N GLU A 116 -31.36 -40.97 -54.40
CA GLU A 116 -31.57 -39.89 -55.36
C GLU A 116 -30.63 -40.06 -56.57
N ILE A 117 -29.35 -40.37 -56.34
CA ILE A 117 -28.36 -40.64 -57.41
C ILE A 117 -28.70 -41.89 -58.22
N GLU A 118 -29.10 -42.99 -57.56
CA GLU A 118 -29.52 -44.24 -58.22
C GLU A 118 -30.70 -44.00 -59.19
N ALA A 119 -31.59 -43.04 -58.90
CA ALA A 119 -32.71 -42.67 -59.76
C ALA A 119 -32.31 -41.96 -61.07
N TYR A 120 -31.10 -41.36 -61.15
CA TYR A 120 -30.59 -40.74 -62.39
C TYR A 120 -30.03 -41.76 -63.39
N GLY A 121 -29.73 -43.00 -62.97
CA GLY A 121 -29.32 -44.11 -63.83
C GLY A 121 -28.16 -43.76 -64.80
N PRO A 122 -28.31 -43.94 -66.13
CA PRO A 122 -27.23 -43.70 -67.10
C PRO A 122 -26.86 -42.21 -67.29
N ASN A 123 -27.62 -41.27 -66.72
CA ASN A 123 -27.37 -39.82 -66.79
C ASN A 123 -26.59 -39.29 -65.57
N LEU A 124 -25.83 -40.13 -64.87
CA LEU A 124 -25.06 -39.80 -63.66
C LEU A 124 -24.12 -38.58 -63.83
N SER A 125 -23.64 -38.35 -65.05
CA SER A 125 -22.78 -37.22 -65.43
C SER A 125 -23.46 -35.84 -65.30
N SER A 126 -24.80 -35.81 -65.17
CA SER A 126 -25.58 -34.59 -64.95
C SER A 126 -25.79 -34.25 -63.46
N HIS A 127 -25.40 -35.13 -62.54
CA HIS A 127 -25.60 -34.93 -61.11
C HIS A 127 -24.46 -34.07 -60.49
N PRO A 128 -24.75 -33.10 -59.61
CA PRO A 128 -23.75 -32.23 -58.97
C PRO A 128 -22.59 -32.97 -58.29
N LEU A 129 -22.87 -34.14 -57.72
CA LEU A 129 -21.89 -35.02 -57.06
C LEU A 129 -20.80 -35.55 -57.99
N TYR A 130 -21.03 -35.70 -59.30
CA TYR A 130 -20.01 -36.18 -60.25
C TYR A 130 -18.75 -35.29 -60.25
N SER A 131 -18.91 -33.99 -59.95
CA SER A 131 -17.82 -33.02 -59.84
C SER A 131 -17.23 -32.86 -58.43
N ILE A 132 -17.78 -33.54 -57.42
CA ILE A 132 -17.49 -33.23 -56.01
C ILE A 132 -16.23 -33.90 -55.47
N SER A 133 -15.79 -35.03 -56.04
CA SER A 133 -14.52 -35.67 -55.66
C SER A 133 -13.33 -34.70 -55.78
N GLN A 134 -13.27 -33.92 -56.87
CA GLN A 134 -12.23 -32.90 -57.08
C GLN A 134 -12.38 -31.68 -56.14
N LYS A 135 -13.63 -31.29 -55.81
CA LYS A 135 -13.93 -30.18 -54.90
C LYS A 135 -13.62 -30.52 -53.45
N TYR A 136 -13.92 -31.75 -53.03
CA TYR A 136 -13.70 -32.26 -51.69
C TYR A 136 -12.20 -32.35 -51.34
N THR A 137 -11.34 -32.81 -52.25
CA THR A 137 -9.88 -32.83 -52.02
C THR A 137 -9.33 -31.43 -51.76
N SER A 138 -9.83 -30.43 -52.49
CA SER A 138 -9.44 -29.02 -52.30
C SER A 138 -10.00 -28.44 -50.99
N TYR A 139 -11.23 -28.78 -50.63
CA TYR A 139 -11.87 -28.40 -49.37
C TYR A 139 -11.15 -29.00 -48.14
N LYS A 140 -10.79 -30.29 -48.20
CA LYS A 140 -10.05 -31.00 -47.13
C LYS A 140 -8.67 -30.39 -46.90
N GLN A 141 -7.96 -30.04 -47.96
CA GLN A 141 -6.69 -29.32 -47.87
C GLN A 141 -6.86 -27.94 -47.21
N ALA A 142 -7.93 -27.20 -47.53
CA ALA A 142 -8.22 -25.92 -46.91
C ALA A 142 -8.56 -26.05 -45.41
N LYS A 143 -9.36 -27.05 -45.02
CA LYS A 143 -9.73 -27.35 -43.63
C LYS A 143 -8.51 -27.69 -42.78
N ASN A 144 -7.66 -28.60 -43.24
CA ASN A 144 -6.42 -28.96 -42.55
C ASN A 144 -5.48 -27.75 -42.40
N ALA A 145 -5.36 -26.93 -43.45
CA ALA A 145 -4.54 -25.71 -43.39
C ALA A 145 -5.02 -24.71 -42.33
N VAL A 146 -6.34 -24.58 -42.12
CA VAL A 146 -6.93 -23.76 -41.05
C VAL A 146 -6.61 -24.34 -39.68
N GLU A 147 -6.85 -25.64 -39.47
CA GLU A 147 -6.58 -26.28 -38.17
C GLU A 147 -5.10 -26.19 -37.77
N ASP A 148 -4.19 -26.48 -38.70
CA ASP A 148 -2.75 -26.43 -38.45
C ASP A 148 -2.27 -24.99 -38.17
N SER A 149 -2.76 -24.02 -38.94
CA SER A 149 -2.43 -22.61 -38.74
C SER A 149 -3.00 -22.07 -37.43
N MET A 150 -4.21 -22.48 -37.04
CA MET A 150 -4.85 -22.12 -35.78
C MET A 150 -4.05 -22.67 -34.59
N LYS A 151 -3.67 -23.95 -34.61
CA LYS A 151 -2.82 -24.57 -33.57
C LYS A 151 -1.49 -23.84 -33.42
N ALA A 152 -0.87 -23.44 -34.53
CA ALA A 152 0.38 -22.69 -34.51
C ALA A 152 0.23 -21.30 -33.86
N LEU A 153 -0.86 -20.57 -34.16
CA LEU A 153 -1.14 -19.27 -33.56
C LEU A 153 -1.49 -19.38 -32.06
N ILE A 154 -2.31 -20.35 -31.67
CA ILE A 154 -2.65 -20.59 -30.24
C ILE A 154 -1.39 -20.90 -29.43
N LYS A 155 -0.46 -21.68 -29.98
CA LYS A 155 0.82 -21.94 -29.32
C LYS A 155 1.61 -20.64 -29.08
N ILE A 156 1.70 -19.77 -30.08
CA ILE A 156 2.37 -18.46 -29.95
C ILE A 156 1.64 -17.58 -28.92
N LEU A 157 0.31 -17.63 -28.87
CA LEU A 157 -0.49 -16.90 -27.88
C LEU A 157 -0.16 -17.34 -26.46
N ASN A 158 -0.17 -18.65 -26.20
CA ASN A 158 0.18 -19.23 -24.91
C ASN A 158 1.64 -18.93 -24.50
N ASP A 159 2.56 -18.92 -25.46
CA ASP A 159 3.95 -18.53 -25.24
C ASP A 159 4.07 -17.05 -24.80
N PHE A 160 3.21 -16.17 -25.31
CA PHE A 160 3.13 -14.76 -24.87
C PHE A 160 2.48 -14.61 -23.50
N ASP A 161 1.38 -15.31 -23.23
CA ASP A 161 0.72 -15.28 -21.91
C ASP A 161 1.69 -15.76 -20.81
N THR A 162 2.41 -16.87 -21.05
CA THR A 162 3.44 -17.38 -20.13
C THR A 162 4.56 -16.36 -19.89
N GLN A 163 4.97 -15.61 -20.93
CA GLN A 163 5.98 -14.56 -20.76
C GLN A 163 5.44 -13.41 -19.91
N ILE A 164 4.20 -12.97 -20.13
CA ILE A 164 3.55 -11.90 -19.37
C ILE A 164 3.41 -12.29 -17.90
N GLU A 165 2.95 -13.51 -17.61
CA GLU A 165 2.82 -14.05 -16.25
C GLU A 165 4.18 -14.12 -15.53
N ASN A 166 5.21 -14.62 -16.21
CA ASN A 166 6.57 -14.66 -15.65
C ASN A 166 7.14 -13.26 -15.36
N PHE A 167 6.80 -12.27 -16.19
CA PHE A 167 7.19 -10.88 -15.96
C PHE A 167 6.46 -10.28 -14.75
N ALA A 168 5.15 -10.53 -14.63
CA ALA A 168 4.36 -10.08 -13.48
C ALA A 168 4.89 -10.70 -12.17
N ALA A 169 5.06 -12.02 -12.13
CA ALA A 169 5.59 -12.73 -10.97
C ALA A 169 7.01 -12.28 -10.60
N THR A 170 7.87 -12.03 -11.60
CA THR A 170 9.23 -11.51 -11.35
C THR A 170 9.17 -10.09 -10.78
N ASN A 171 8.32 -9.21 -11.30
CA ASN A 171 8.17 -7.85 -10.77
C ASN A 171 7.63 -7.85 -9.33
N GLU A 172 6.71 -8.76 -9.01
CA GLU A 172 6.18 -8.91 -7.65
C GLU A 172 7.27 -9.35 -6.66
N VAL A 173 8.03 -10.39 -7.00
CA VAL A 173 9.12 -10.90 -6.14
C VAL A 173 10.24 -9.88 -5.98
N LEU A 174 10.62 -9.20 -7.08
CA LEU A 174 11.72 -8.23 -7.08
C LEU A 174 11.38 -6.91 -6.38
N ASN A 175 10.13 -6.44 -6.46
CA ASN A 175 9.69 -5.24 -5.74
C ASN A 175 9.12 -5.55 -4.34
N GLY A 176 8.87 -6.82 -4.02
CA GLY A 176 8.40 -7.28 -2.74
C GLY A 176 9.51 -7.49 -1.70
N PRO A 177 9.16 -7.95 -0.49
CA PRO A 177 10.10 -8.15 0.61
C PRO A 177 11.07 -9.33 0.39
N GLN A 178 10.73 -10.27 -0.52
CA GLN A 178 11.48 -11.50 -0.75
C GLN A 178 12.93 -11.25 -1.19
N LEU A 179 13.17 -10.25 -2.05
CA LEU A 179 14.52 -9.90 -2.49
C LEU A 179 15.40 -9.49 -1.29
N MET A 180 14.86 -8.69 -0.37
CA MET A 180 15.57 -8.26 0.83
C MET A 180 15.78 -9.41 1.81
N ALA A 181 14.82 -10.33 1.92
CA ALA A 181 14.97 -11.55 2.71
C ALA A 181 16.13 -12.42 2.20
N TRP A 182 16.26 -12.61 0.88
CA TRP A 182 17.40 -13.32 0.30
C TRP A 182 18.72 -12.58 0.49
N VAL A 183 18.74 -11.24 0.33
CA VAL A 183 19.95 -10.45 0.60
C VAL A 183 20.42 -10.66 2.04
N GLN A 184 19.51 -10.62 3.02
CA GLN A 184 19.85 -10.89 4.42
C GLN A 184 20.34 -12.32 4.63
N GLU A 185 19.55 -13.32 4.23
CA GLU A 185 19.83 -14.76 4.43
C GLU A 185 21.18 -15.19 3.85
N PHE A 186 21.57 -14.64 2.69
CA PHE A 186 22.80 -15.02 2.01
C PHE A 186 23.97 -14.05 2.25
N SER A 187 23.80 -12.93 2.96
CA SER A 187 24.89 -11.97 3.23
C SER A 187 25.92 -12.44 4.25
N GLU A 188 25.51 -13.23 5.24
CA GLU A 188 26.38 -13.72 6.32
C GLU A 188 27.16 -14.98 5.92
N THR A 189 28.39 -15.13 6.41
CA THR A 189 29.16 -16.39 6.35
C THR A 189 28.72 -17.29 7.49
N SER A 190 28.16 -18.47 7.19
CA SER A 190 27.62 -19.38 8.21
C SER A 190 28.76 -20.17 8.87
N GLU A 191 28.84 -20.18 10.20
CA GLU A 191 29.80 -21.00 10.96
C GLU A 191 29.63 -22.52 10.67
N ASP A 192 28.42 -22.93 10.26
CA ASP A 192 28.09 -24.31 9.84
C ASP A 192 28.88 -24.81 8.60
N ASP A 193 29.50 -23.91 7.82
CA ASP A 193 30.28 -24.32 6.65
C ASP A 193 31.61 -24.99 7.04
N GLU A 194 32.12 -24.78 8.26
CA GLU A 194 33.42 -25.28 8.73
C GLU A 194 33.38 -26.66 9.42
N ASN A 195 32.20 -27.11 9.87
CA ASN A 195 32.08 -28.39 10.58
C ASN A 195 32.17 -29.58 9.62
N SER A 196 33.14 -30.48 9.84
CA SER A 196 33.25 -31.73 9.08
C SER A 196 32.25 -32.78 9.57
N ILE A 197 31.46 -33.30 8.63
CA ILE A 197 30.48 -34.36 8.82
C ILE A 197 31.19 -35.68 9.16
N PHE A 198 32.32 -35.97 8.50
CA PHE A 198 32.98 -37.27 8.55
C PHE A 198 34.08 -37.41 9.61
N GLU A 199 34.50 -36.33 10.27
CA GLU A 199 35.52 -36.40 11.34
C GLU A 199 35.10 -37.36 12.49
N HIS A 200 33.82 -37.37 12.86
CA HIS A 200 33.29 -38.22 13.94
C HIS A 200 33.40 -39.73 13.67
N ILE A 201 33.52 -40.15 12.40
CA ILE A 201 33.61 -41.56 11.99
C ILE A 201 35.01 -41.96 11.53
N LYS A 202 35.95 -41.02 11.47
CA LYS A 202 37.32 -41.21 11.01
C LYS A 202 38.08 -42.25 11.84
N GLU A 203 38.00 -42.16 13.16
CA GLU A 203 38.67 -43.10 14.08
C GLU A 203 38.10 -44.54 13.94
N PHE A 204 36.77 -44.66 13.93
CA PHE A 204 36.09 -45.95 13.74
C PHE A 204 36.43 -46.61 12.41
N MET A 205 36.38 -45.85 11.31
CA MET A 205 36.63 -46.38 9.97
C MET A 205 38.11 -46.72 9.73
N THR A 206 39.03 -45.99 10.37
CA THR A 206 40.47 -46.29 10.33
C THR A 206 40.75 -47.61 11.04
N ASN A 207 40.17 -47.81 12.22
CA ASN A 207 40.29 -49.06 12.99
C ASN A 207 39.66 -50.26 12.27
N ALA A 208 38.66 -50.02 11.40
CA ALA A 208 38.02 -51.04 10.57
C ALA A 208 38.75 -51.34 9.23
N GLY A 209 39.91 -50.73 8.97
CA GLY A 209 40.70 -50.93 7.75
C GLY A 209 40.08 -50.33 6.47
N GLN A 210 39.23 -49.31 6.60
CA GLN A 210 38.49 -48.68 5.49
C GLN A 210 39.05 -47.30 5.10
N SER A 211 40.37 -47.18 4.99
CA SER A 211 41.05 -45.91 4.68
C SER A 211 40.65 -45.30 3.32
N SER A 212 40.38 -46.13 2.31
CA SER A 212 39.91 -45.66 0.99
C SER A 212 38.54 -45.01 1.03
N MET A 213 37.65 -45.48 1.90
CA MET A 213 36.29 -44.94 2.04
C MET A 213 36.28 -43.61 2.80
N ILE A 214 37.17 -43.45 3.80
CA ILE A 214 37.38 -42.15 4.47
C ILE A 214 37.84 -41.11 3.46
N SER A 215 38.85 -41.42 2.65
CA SER A 215 39.36 -40.50 1.63
C SER A 215 38.28 -40.10 0.60
N GLN A 216 37.41 -41.04 0.21
CA GLN A 216 36.28 -40.73 -0.67
C GLN A 216 35.23 -39.83 0.02
N CYS A 217 34.97 -40.02 1.32
CA CYS A 217 34.03 -39.18 2.07
C CYS A 217 34.58 -37.76 2.26
N GLU A 218 35.86 -37.62 2.63
CA GLU A 218 36.55 -36.32 2.74
C GLU A 218 36.58 -35.59 1.38
N GLN A 219 36.83 -36.33 0.29
CA GLN A 219 36.77 -35.74 -1.06
C GLN A 219 35.35 -35.30 -1.44
N ALA A 220 34.32 -36.11 -1.18
CA ALA A 220 32.94 -35.73 -1.49
C ALA A 220 32.46 -34.55 -0.63
N GLU A 221 32.89 -34.48 0.64
CA GLU A 221 32.62 -33.36 1.52
C GLU A 221 33.30 -32.06 1.05
N THR A 222 34.58 -32.13 0.66
CA THR A 222 35.28 -30.97 0.10
C THR A 222 34.67 -30.50 -1.23
N GLU A 223 34.28 -31.42 -2.12
CA GLU A 223 33.55 -31.10 -3.34
C GLU A 223 32.19 -30.43 -3.06
N LEU A 224 31.43 -30.93 -2.07
CA LEU A 224 30.15 -30.36 -1.65
C LEU A 224 30.34 -28.94 -1.10
N ASN A 225 31.28 -28.75 -0.16
CA ASN A 225 31.57 -27.45 0.45
C ASN A 225 32.04 -26.42 -0.60
N GLN A 226 32.94 -26.83 -1.51
CA GLN A 226 33.38 -25.97 -2.62
C GLN A 226 32.21 -25.60 -3.54
N SER A 227 31.34 -26.55 -3.88
CA SER A 227 30.18 -26.26 -4.73
C SER A 227 29.16 -25.36 -4.03
N MET A 228 28.95 -25.52 -2.72
CA MET A 228 28.10 -24.65 -1.92
C MET A 228 28.66 -23.22 -1.88
N GLN A 229 29.96 -23.07 -1.60
CA GLN A 229 30.63 -21.78 -1.56
C GLN A 229 30.58 -21.05 -2.91
N GLN A 230 30.87 -21.76 -4.02
CA GLN A 230 30.76 -21.20 -5.37
C GLN A 230 29.33 -20.77 -5.70
N THR A 231 28.33 -21.57 -5.32
CA THR A 231 26.92 -21.24 -5.53
C THR A 231 26.52 -20.01 -4.71
N ASN A 232 26.94 -19.91 -3.45
CA ASN A 232 26.67 -18.76 -2.59
C ASN A 232 27.27 -17.46 -3.15
N VAL A 233 28.52 -17.48 -3.65
CA VAL A 233 29.14 -16.32 -4.31
C VAL A 233 28.35 -15.88 -5.55
N LEU A 234 27.88 -16.84 -6.37
CA LEU A 234 27.06 -16.55 -7.54
C LEU A 234 25.68 -16.00 -7.15
N VAL A 235 25.06 -16.53 -6.08
CA VAL A 235 23.80 -16.03 -5.52
C VAL A 235 23.95 -14.59 -5.07
N ARG A 236 24.98 -14.27 -4.27
CA ARG A 236 25.29 -12.89 -3.83
C ARG A 236 25.49 -11.94 -5.01
N SER A 237 26.31 -12.34 -5.98
CA SER A 237 26.56 -11.51 -7.17
C SER A 237 25.29 -11.31 -8.01
N CYS A 238 24.41 -12.31 -8.10
CA CYS A 238 23.13 -12.18 -8.80
C CYS A 238 22.16 -11.26 -8.04
N LEU A 239 22.07 -11.39 -6.71
CA LEU A 239 21.26 -10.52 -5.85
C LEU A 239 21.70 -9.06 -5.96
N GLU A 240 23.00 -8.77 -6.02
CA GLU A 240 23.53 -7.43 -6.25
C GLU A 240 23.09 -6.86 -7.60
N LEU A 241 23.20 -7.64 -8.68
CA LEU A 241 22.77 -7.21 -10.02
C LEU A 241 21.26 -7.01 -10.11
N LEU A 242 20.48 -7.90 -9.50
CA LEU A 242 19.02 -7.77 -9.43
C LEU A 242 18.61 -6.55 -8.61
N SER A 243 19.28 -6.29 -7.47
CA SER A 243 19.04 -5.09 -6.66
C SER A 243 19.34 -3.80 -7.43
N GLN A 244 20.42 -3.79 -8.21
CA GLN A 244 20.75 -2.68 -9.10
C GLN A 244 19.70 -2.51 -10.21
N TYR A 245 19.24 -3.61 -10.82
CA TYR A 245 18.19 -3.59 -11.82
C TYR A 245 16.88 -3.02 -11.26
N VAL A 246 16.43 -3.52 -10.09
CA VAL A 246 15.21 -3.05 -9.41
C VAL A 246 15.28 -1.57 -9.10
N ALA A 247 16.43 -1.09 -8.59
CA ALA A 247 16.60 0.33 -8.29
C ALA A 247 16.43 1.23 -9.53
N VAL A 248 16.75 0.72 -10.73
CA VAL A 248 16.60 1.43 -11.99
C VAL A 248 15.21 1.24 -12.61
N SER A 249 14.66 0.02 -12.56
CA SER A 249 13.34 -0.29 -13.12
C SER A 249 12.19 0.43 -12.39
N GLN A 250 12.41 0.82 -11.14
CA GLN A 250 11.47 1.67 -10.38
C GLN A 250 11.25 3.07 -11.00
N TYR A 251 12.05 3.49 -11.98
CA TYR A 251 11.86 4.74 -12.73
C TYR A 251 11.19 4.52 -14.09
N TYR A 252 10.83 3.28 -14.44
CA TYR A 252 10.23 2.98 -15.74
C TYR A 252 8.76 3.42 -15.77
N PRO A 253 8.36 4.24 -16.77
CA PRO A 253 6.97 4.66 -16.93
C PRO A 253 6.01 3.47 -17.10
N GLN A 254 4.91 3.45 -16.34
CA GLN A 254 3.87 2.41 -16.48
C GLN A 254 3.29 2.33 -17.89
N SER A 255 3.10 3.47 -18.57
CA SER A 255 2.62 3.48 -19.96
C SER A 255 3.48 2.60 -20.86
N GLN A 256 4.80 2.59 -20.67
CA GLN A 256 5.68 1.77 -21.50
C GLN A 256 5.59 0.27 -21.20
N THR A 257 5.19 -0.11 -19.98
CA THR A 257 4.92 -1.51 -19.63
C THR A 257 3.59 -2.01 -20.18
N GLU A 258 2.54 -1.18 -20.17
CA GLU A 258 1.23 -1.52 -20.75
C GLU A 258 1.29 -1.65 -22.27
N TYR A 259 2.07 -0.79 -22.93
CA TYR A 259 2.32 -0.85 -24.38
C TYR A 259 3.51 -1.73 -24.77
N HIS A 260 3.99 -2.58 -23.85
CA HIS A 260 5.09 -3.49 -24.17
C HIS A 260 4.72 -4.38 -25.37
N ARG A 261 5.66 -4.57 -26.30
CA ARG A 261 5.41 -5.22 -27.60
C ARG A 261 4.74 -6.59 -27.49
N ILE A 262 5.11 -7.39 -26.49
CA ILE A 262 4.52 -8.72 -26.26
C ILE A 262 3.03 -8.63 -25.89
N VAL A 263 2.65 -7.66 -25.04
CA VAL A 263 1.26 -7.43 -24.66
C VAL A 263 0.44 -6.98 -25.87
N MET A 264 1.00 -6.09 -26.69
CA MET A 264 0.37 -5.63 -27.93
C MET A 264 0.28 -6.74 -28.97
N PHE A 265 1.34 -7.54 -29.17
CA PHE A 265 1.33 -8.70 -30.07
C PHE A 265 0.30 -9.74 -29.66
N ARG A 266 0.18 -10.02 -28.36
CA ARG A 266 -0.85 -10.90 -27.81
C ARG A 266 -2.27 -10.37 -28.08
N LYS A 267 -2.52 -9.07 -27.85
CA LYS A 267 -3.80 -8.42 -28.16
C LYS A 267 -4.16 -8.51 -29.65
N TYR A 268 -3.19 -8.22 -30.51
CA TYR A 268 -3.31 -8.27 -31.96
C TYR A 268 -3.56 -9.68 -32.49
N LEU A 269 -2.86 -10.67 -31.94
CA LEU A 269 -3.03 -12.09 -32.28
C LEU A 269 -4.41 -12.61 -31.87
N ALA A 270 -4.89 -12.26 -30.67
CA ALA A 270 -6.23 -12.63 -30.20
C ALA A 270 -7.33 -12.10 -31.14
N ALA A 271 -7.25 -10.84 -31.55
CA ALA A 271 -8.19 -10.25 -32.51
C ALA A 271 -8.17 -10.95 -33.89
N ALA A 272 -7.00 -11.39 -34.36
CA ALA A 272 -6.89 -12.15 -35.61
C ALA A 272 -7.50 -13.57 -35.53
N LEU A 273 -7.43 -14.20 -34.35
CA LEU A 273 -8.02 -15.53 -34.11
C LEU A 273 -9.54 -15.49 -34.00
N GLU A 274 -10.10 -14.46 -33.36
CA GLU A 274 -11.55 -14.30 -33.18
C GLU A 274 -12.28 -14.01 -34.50
N SER A 275 -11.71 -13.14 -35.34
CA SER A 275 -12.38 -12.68 -36.56
C SER A 275 -12.44 -13.72 -37.69
N LYS A 276 -11.43 -14.60 -37.81
CA LYS A 276 -11.27 -15.57 -38.93
C LYS A 276 -11.37 -14.95 -40.33
N LEU A 277 -11.14 -13.64 -40.46
CA LEU A 277 -11.25 -12.88 -41.70
C LEU A 277 -9.85 -12.54 -42.25
N PRO A 278 -9.57 -12.76 -43.56
CA PRO A 278 -8.27 -12.45 -44.15
C PRO A 278 -7.86 -10.97 -44.04
N GLU A 279 -8.83 -10.04 -44.10
CA GLU A 279 -8.58 -8.61 -44.02
C GLU A 279 -8.03 -8.20 -42.65
N VAL A 280 -8.61 -8.74 -41.58
CA VAL A 280 -8.17 -8.49 -40.20
C VAL A 280 -6.75 -9.01 -39.97
N CYS A 281 -6.39 -10.16 -40.54
CA CYS A 281 -5.03 -10.70 -40.46
C CYS A 281 -3.99 -9.78 -41.12
N ARG A 282 -4.37 -9.15 -42.25
CA ARG A 282 -3.52 -8.20 -42.97
C ARG A 282 -3.34 -6.91 -42.19
N ASP A 283 -4.41 -6.38 -41.61
CA ASP A 283 -4.38 -5.18 -40.77
C ASP A 283 -3.53 -5.40 -39.51
N VAL A 284 -3.70 -6.55 -38.85
CA VAL A 284 -2.90 -6.98 -37.70
C VAL A 284 -1.41 -7.09 -38.08
N SER A 285 -1.08 -7.68 -39.23
CA SER A 285 0.30 -7.78 -39.72
C SER A 285 0.92 -6.41 -40.02
N ASN A 286 0.14 -5.47 -40.55
CA ASN A 286 0.54 -4.09 -40.77
C ASN A 286 0.77 -3.36 -39.43
N GLN A 287 -0.10 -3.55 -38.44
CA GLN A 287 0.05 -2.99 -37.10
C GLN A 287 1.30 -3.52 -36.37
N VAL A 288 1.59 -4.82 -36.50
CA VAL A 288 2.85 -5.41 -35.98
C VAL A 288 4.06 -4.77 -36.65
N THR A 289 4.01 -4.54 -37.96
CA THR A 289 5.10 -3.90 -38.71
C THR A 289 5.27 -2.43 -38.33
N ALA A 290 4.17 -1.70 -38.17
CA ALA A 290 4.18 -0.31 -37.72
C ALA A 290 4.77 -0.18 -36.31
N LEU A 291 4.38 -1.04 -35.36
CA LEU A 291 4.95 -1.06 -34.01
C LEU A 291 6.46 -1.34 -33.99
N VAL A 292 6.95 -2.22 -34.86
CA VAL A 292 8.39 -2.50 -34.97
C VAL A 292 9.15 -1.29 -35.51
N ASN A 293 8.54 -0.51 -36.40
CA ASN A 293 9.15 0.64 -37.07
C ASN A 293 9.00 1.98 -36.31
N ALA A 294 7.99 2.11 -35.44
CA ALA A 294 7.65 3.33 -34.72
C ALA A 294 8.73 3.80 -33.72
N ASP A 295 9.59 2.89 -33.25
CA ASP A 295 10.71 3.19 -32.33
C ASP A 295 11.76 4.16 -32.91
N SER A 296 11.66 4.53 -34.19
CA SER A 296 12.51 5.58 -34.78
C SER A 296 12.03 7.01 -34.50
N ASN A 297 10.82 7.23 -33.97
CA ASN A 297 10.14 8.54 -34.03
C ASN A 297 9.37 9.00 -32.76
N THR A 298 9.46 8.32 -31.61
CA THR A 298 8.61 8.66 -30.44
C THR A 298 9.10 9.84 -29.57
N GLY A 299 10.10 10.59 -30.02
CA GLY A 299 10.57 11.82 -29.38
C GLY A 299 11.60 12.52 -30.26
N ASP A 300 11.87 13.80 -30.02
CA ASP A 300 12.95 14.48 -30.71
C ASP A 300 14.29 13.88 -30.26
N THR A 301 14.89 13.05 -31.11
CA THR A 301 16.17 12.35 -30.87
C THR A 301 17.25 13.29 -30.34
N GLN A 302 17.24 14.56 -30.76
CA GLN A 302 18.18 15.57 -30.28
C GLN A 302 17.93 15.95 -28.81
N GLN A 303 16.67 16.07 -28.40
CA GLN A 303 16.29 16.38 -27.01
C GLN A 303 16.66 15.24 -26.07
N ILE A 304 16.45 14.00 -26.48
CA ILE A 304 16.84 12.80 -25.73
C ILE A 304 18.35 12.76 -25.50
N ILE A 305 19.15 13.02 -26.55
CA ILE A 305 20.62 13.04 -26.45
C ILE A 305 21.09 14.19 -25.55
N ALA A 306 20.52 15.40 -25.73
CA ALA A 306 20.87 16.57 -24.93
C ALA A 306 20.54 16.37 -23.44
N TYR A 307 19.36 15.83 -23.13
CA TYR A 307 18.96 15.52 -21.77
C TYR A 307 19.84 14.41 -21.16
N ASN A 308 20.21 13.39 -21.93
CA ASN A 308 21.13 12.34 -21.47
C ASN A 308 22.50 12.92 -21.08
N TYR A 309 23.10 13.77 -21.91
CA TYR A 309 24.38 14.42 -21.60
C TYR A 309 24.27 15.25 -20.31
N ARG A 310 23.15 15.95 -20.14
CA ARG A 310 22.88 16.74 -18.93
C ARG A 310 22.74 15.85 -17.68
N LEU A 311 22.04 14.73 -17.75
CA LEU A 311 21.95 13.78 -16.64
C LEU A 311 23.32 13.19 -16.26
N GLN A 312 24.18 12.93 -17.24
CA GLN A 312 25.55 12.49 -16.97
C GLN A 312 26.37 13.57 -16.25
N GLN A 313 26.22 14.84 -16.64
CA GLN A 313 26.85 15.96 -15.95
C GLN A 313 26.35 16.08 -14.50
N ILE A 314 25.04 16.05 -14.28
CA ILE A 314 24.44 16.10 -12.93
C ILE A 314 24.95 14.94 -12.06
N ASN A 315 25.03 13.73 -12.62
CA ASN A 315 25.58 12.57 -11.93
C ASN A 315 27.07 12.75 -11.58
N ALA A 316 27.89 13.29 -12.50
CA ALA A 316 29.29 13.58 -12.24
C ALA A 316 29.46 14.64 -11.12
N ASP A 317 28.70 15.73 -11.20
CA ASP A 317 28.74 16.82 -10.21
C ASP A 317 28.29 16.35 -8.82
N ALA A 318 27.24 15.52 -8.75
CA ALA A 318 26.75 14.94 -7.50
C ALA A 318 27.77 13.99 -6.86
N ASN A 319 28.45 13.15 -7.65
CA ASN A 319 29.52 12.28 -7.16
C ASN A 319 30.75 13.08 -6.70
N ALA A 320 31.12 14.15 -7.43
CA ALA A 320 32.20 15.04 -7.02
C ALA A 320 31.88 15.73 -5.68
N ASN A 321 30.64 16.17 -5.49
CA ASN A 321 30.18 16.74 -4.22
C ASN A 321 30.19 15.71 -3.09
N LEU A 322 29.74 14.47 -3.34
CA LEU A 322 29.81 13.39 -2.37
C LEU A 322 31.25 13.12 -1.91
N ASN A 323 32.19 13.02 -2.84
CA ASN A 323 33.60 12.82 -2.52
C ASN A 323 34.16 13.97 -1.66
N LYS A 324 33.89 15.23 -2.02
CA LYS A 324 34.26 16.40 -1.22
C LYS A 324 33.68 16.33 0.21
N CYS A 325 32.43 15.89 0.36
CA CYS A 325 31.81 15.75 1.68
C CYS A 325 32.43 14.61 2.49
N LEU A 326 32.78 13.49 1.86
CA LEU A 326 33.47 12.37 2.50
C LEU A 326 34.89 12.76 2.95
N GLU A 327 35.64 13.48 2.11
CA GLU A 327 36.97 14.00 2.45
C GLU A 327 36.92 14.93 3.67
N ARG A 328 35.93 15.84 3.70
CA ARG A 328 35.71 16.72 4.87
C ARG A 328 35.39 15.93 6.14
N LEU A 329 34.55 14.91 6.06
CA LEU A 329 34.22 14.05 7.21
C LEU A 329 35.45 13.24 7.68
N GLN A 330 36.30 12.79 6.75
CA GLN A 330 37.55 12.12 7.09
C GLN A 330 38.51 13.03 7.88
N LEU A 331 38.62 14.30 7.51
CA LEU A 331 39.41 15.29 8.26
C LEU A 331 38.90 15.52 9.69
N GLU A 332 37.61 15.27 9.97
CA GLU A 332 37.00 15.46 11.28
C GLU A 332 37.08 14.22 12.20
N GLY A 333 37.62 13.10 11.71
CA GLY A 333 37.75 11.83 12.44
C GLY A 333 37.00 10.66 11.82
N GLY A 334 36.53 10.79 10.58
CA GLY A 334 35.91 9.69 9.83
C GLY A 334 34.51 9.30 10.33
N PRO A 335 34.04 8.06 10.11
CA PRO A 335 32.71 7.62 10.53
C PRO A 335 32.51 7.66 12.06
N ASP A 336 33.59 7.47 12.83
CA ASP A 336 33.57 7.44 14.30
C ASP A 336 33.72 8.83 14.94
N ALA A 337 33.78 9.90 14.14
CA ALA A 337 33.93 11.28 14.62
C ALA A 337 32.86 11.68 15.64
N ILE A 338 31.62 11.22 15.47
CA ILE A 338 30.54 11.45 16.44
C ILE A 338 30.81 10.75 17.77
N VAL A 339 31.22 9.48 17.74
CA VAL A 339 31.48 8.70 18.96
C VAL A 339 32.58 9.36 19.78
N SER A 340 33.71 9.69 19.13
CA SER A 340 34.82 10.40 19.78
C SER A 340 34.41 11.77 20.33
N ALA A 341 33.60 12.53 19.59
CA ALA A 341 33.10 13.83 20.06
C ALA A 341 32.10 13.70 21.21
N GLN A 342 31.26 12.66 21.21
CA GLN A 342 30.32 12.35 22.31
C GLN A 342 31.07 11.97 23.59
N GLU A 343 32.14 11.19 23.50
CA GLU A 343 32.98 10.84 24.65
C GLU A 343 33.62 12.08 25.27
N ALA A 344 34.26 12.92 24.46
CA ALA A 344 34.85 14.18 24.92
C ALA A 344 33.80 15.12 25.56
N TYR A 345 32.59 15.17 25.01
CA TYR A 345 31.48 15.94 25.57
C TYR A 345 31.02 15.39 26.92
N LYS A 346 30.87 14.06 27.05
CA LYS A 346 30.50 13.41 28.33
C LYS A 346 31.58 13.68 29.38
N GLU A 347 32.85 13.55 29.03
CA GLU A 347 33.98 13.82 29.92
C GLU A 347 34.00 15.28 30.40
N ALA A 348 33.77 16.25 29.51
CA ALA A 348 33.66 17.65 29.90
C ALA A 348 32.52 17.90 30.91
N LYS A 349 31.36 17.24 30.73
CA LYS A 349 30.22 17.32 31.67
C LYS A 349 30.53 16.69 33.03
N THR A 350 31.18 15.53 33.05
CA THR A 350 31.54 14.87 34.30
C THR A 350 32.58 15.69 35.06
N ASN A 351 33.55 16.30 34.36
CA ASN A 351 34.56 17.17 34.96
C ASN A 351 33.93 18.42 35.61
N ILE A 352 32.98 19.08 34.95
CA ILE A 352 32.23 20.21 35.55
C ILE A 352 31.44 19.73 36.77
N SER A 353 30.69 18.62 36.64
CA SER A 353 29.84 18.10 37.73
C SER A 353 30.65 17.71 38.96
N ASN A 354 31.82 17.09 38.75
CA ASN A 354 32.74 16.71 39.83
C ASN A 354 33.32 17.95 40.52
N TRP A 355 33.75 18.95 39.75
CA TRP A 355 34.30 20.19 40.29
C TRP A 355 33.29 20.99 41.12
N VAL A 356 32.06 21.15 40.62
CA VAL A 356 30.96 21.84 41.33
C VAL A 356 30.60 21.14 42.64
N ARG A 357 30.74 19.82 42.72
CA ARG A 357 30.49 19.04 43.95
C ARG A 357 31.66 19.09 44.95
N SER A 358 32.89 19.27 44.47
CA SER A 358 34.10 19.16 45.29
C SER A 358 34.58 20.47 45.91
N GLU A 359 34.34 21.62 45.26
CA GLU A 359 34.89 22.92 45.68
C GLU A 359 33.78 23.91 46.07
N GLU A 360 33.87 24.49 47.27
CA GLU A 360 32.96 25.55 47.74
C GLU A 360 33.16 26.82 46.90
N GLY A 361 32.05 27.44 46.46
CA GLY A 361 32.08 28.62 45.58
C GLY A 361 32.26 28.31 44.08
N ALA A 362 32.51 27.05 43.70
CA ALA A 362 32.61 26.64 42.29
C ALA A 362 31.33 26.90 41.49
N ALA A 363 30.15 26.66 42.08
CA ALA A 363 28.86 26.92 41.43
C ALA A 363 28.65 28.40 41.08
N ALA A 364 29.00 29.32 41.99
CA ALA A 364 28.88 30.75 41.77
C ALA A 364 29.92 31.28 40.75
N ALA A 365 31.14 30.73 40.76
CA ALA A 365 32.16 31.01 39.76
C ALA A 365 31.73 30.54 38.36
N LEU A 366 31.14 29.35 38.26
CA LEU A 366 30.59 28.81 37.02
C LEU A 366 29.46 29.68 36.48
N GLU A 367 28.52 30.06 37.34
CA GLU A 367 27.39 30.91 36.97
C GLU A 367 27.83 32.26 36.40
N SER A 368 28.77 32.94 37.04
CA SER A 368 29.31 34.23 36.58
C SER A 368 29.96 34.12 35.18
N VAL A 369 30.79 33.09 34.99
CA VAL A 369 31.45 32.84 33.70
C VAL A 369 30.43 32.48 32.61
N VAL A 370 29.48 31.60 32.90
CA VAL A 370 28.45 31.16 31.94
C VAL A 370 27.55 32.34 31.52
N VAL A 371 27.18 33.24 32.44
CA VAL A 371 26.44 34.47 32.12
C VAL A 371 27.23 35.35 31.13
N GLY A 372 28.54 35.52 31.34
CA GLY A 372 29.41 36.23 30.39
C GLY A 372 29.49 35.55 29.02
N MET A 373 29.63 34.22 28.99
CA MET A 373 29.65 33.44 27.74
C MET A 373 28.32 33.52 26.98
N LEU A 374 27.18 33.44 27.68
CA LEU A 374 25.85 33.59 27.10
C LEU A 374 25.62 35.01 26.54
N CYS A 375 26.12 36.05 27.21
CA CYS A 375 26.03 37.43 26.72
C CYS A 375 26.79 37.61 25.40
N ASN A 376 28.04 37.11 25.34
CA ASN A 376 28.84 37.13 24.11
C ASN A 376 28.18 36.30 22.98
N LEU A 377 27.65 35.12 23.32
CA LEU A 377 26.95 34.28 22.36
C LEU A 377 25.71 34.99 21.80
N ASN A 378 24.93 35.66 22.65
CA ASN A 378 23.75 36.41 22.21
C ASN A 378 24.12 37.56 21.25
N ARG A 379 25.23 38.26 21.52
CA ARG A 379 25.76 39.29 20.60
C ARG A 379 26.13 38.70 19.25
N ARG A 380 26.80 37.55 19.22
CA ARG A 380 27.14 36.85 17.96
C ARG A 380 25.87 36.41 17.21
N PHE A 381 24.85 35.96 17.94
CA PHE A 381 23.55 35.60 17.37
C PHE A 381 22.88 36.82 16.73
N LEU A 382 22.82 37.95 17.44
CA LEU A 382 22.30 39.22 16.92
C LEU A 382 23.05 39.71 15.67
N MET A 383 24.37 39.55 15.62
CA MET A 383 25.14 39.89 14.41
C MET A 383 24.71 39.03 13.21
N LEU A 384 24.47 37.74 13.43
CA LEU A 384 24.01 36.82 12.39
C LEU A 384 22.57 37.14 11.96
N GLU A 385 21.68 37.45 12.90
CA GLU A 385 20.29 37.84 12.61
C GLU A 385 20.23 39.16 11.82
N ASN A 386 21.02 40.16 12.19
CA ASN A 386 21.13 41.42 11.44
C ASN A 386 21.68 41.20 10.03
N GLY A 387 22.66 40.31 9.87
CA GLY A 387 23.17 39.89 8.56
C GLY A 387 22.08 39.22 7.71
N ALA A 388 21.30 38.32 8.31
CA ALA A 388 20.18 37.65 7.65
C ALA A 388 19.04 38.63 7.27
N GLN A 389 18.71 39.58 8.16
CA GLN A 389 17.73 40.63 7.89
C GLN A 389 18.17 41.52 6.71
N SER A 390 19.46 41.87 6.67
CA SER A 390 20.04 42.69 5.60
C SER A 390 20.10 41.97 4.25
N ALA A 391 20.19 40.64 4.25
CA ALA A 391 20.24 39.82 3.03
C ALA A 391 18.89 39.78 2.29
N GLY A 392 17.76 39.92 2.99
CA GLY A 392 16.42 39.92 2.40
C GLY A 392 16.15 38.69 1.53
N ASP A 393 15.77 38.89 0.27
CA ASP A 393 15.47 37.81 -0.69
C ASP A 393 16.70 36.94 -1.02
N CYS A 394 17.91 37.47 -0.85
CA CYS A 394 19.16 36.74 -1.08
C CYS A 394 19.49 35.77 0.07
N LEU A 395 18.71 35.75 1.15
CA LEU A 395 18.92 34.87 2.30
C LEU A 395 18.90 33.38 1.91
N VAL A 396 18.14 33.01 0.88
CA VAL A 396 18.07 31.65 0.33
C VAL A 396 19.46 31.13 -0.07
N ASP A 397 20.30 32.00 -0.60
CA ASP A 397 21.62 31.69 -1.15
C ASP A 397 22.76 32.10 -0.20
N LEU A 398 22.44 32.59 1.01
CA LEU A 398 23.43 33.04 1.99
C LEU A 398 24.18 31.84 2.60
N THR A 399 25.48 31.76 2.32
CA THR A 399 26.38 30.75 2.86
C THR A 399 27.51 31.36 3.70
N SER A 400 27.92 30.65 4.74
CA SER A 400 29.08 30.97 5.57
C SER A 400 30.39 30.87 4.79
N ARG A 401 31.49 31.34 5.39
CA ARG A 401 32.84 31.21 4.80
C ARG A 401 33.26 29.75 4.55
N GLU A 402 32.69 28.82 5.31
CA GLU A 402 32.95 27.38 5.18
C GLU A 402 32.01 26.71 4.16
N GLY A 403 31.08 27.48 3.58
CA GLY A 403 30.11 27.04 2.59
C GLY A 403 28.84 26.41 3.19
N GLU A 404 28.63 26.54 4.50
CA GLU A 404 27.42 26.07 5.18
C GLU A 404 26.28 27.08 4.98
N TRP A 405 25.04 26.61 4.93
CA TRP A 405 23.90 27.50 4.79
C TRP A 405 23.65 28.27 6.10
N PHE A 406 23.21 29.53 6.02
CA PHE A 406 23.09 30.40 7.21
C PHE A 406 22.27 29.78 8.36
N LEU A 407 21.27 28.95 8.02
CA LEU A 407 20.41 28.27 8.99
C LEU A 407 21.19 27.29 9.88
N ASP A 408 22.18 26.59 9.31
CA ASP A 408 23.02 25.66 10.06
C ASP A 408 23.86 26.41 11.11
N ASP A 409 24.36 27.60 10.77
CA ASP A 409 25.10 28.47 11.69
C ASP A 409 24.19 29.01 12.81
N MET A 410 22.97 29.46 12.47
CA MET A 410 21.98 29.91 13.46
C MET A 410 21.63 28.77 14.43
N ASN A 411 21.36 27.58 13.91
CA ASN A 411 21.03 26.41 14.73
C ASN A 411 22.21 26.03 15.65
N ALA A 412 23.45 26.05 15.14
CA ALA A 412 24.65 25.75 15.94
C ALA A 412 24.85 26.72 17.11
N LEU A 413 24.70 28.03 16.87
CA LEU A 413 24.80 29.04 17.94
C LEU A 413 23.67 28.88 18.96
N SER A 414 22.44 28.64 18.50
CA SER A 414 21.28 28.44 19.37
C SER A 414 21.44 27.21 20.26
N MET A 415 21.95 26.09 19.74
CA MET A 415 22.23 24.91 20.55
C MET A 415 23.32 25.15 21.58
N GLN A 416 24.35 25.94 21.26
CA GLN A 416 25.37 26.34 22.23
C GLN A 416 24.76 27.17 23.38
N ALA A 417 23.78 28.03 23.10
CA ALA A 417 23.06 28.78 24.15
C ALA A 417 22.32 27.84 25.09
N VAL A 418 21.56 26.87 24.55
CA VAL A 418 20.81 25.88 25.34
C VAL A 418 21.75 25.02 26.18
N GLU A 419 22.91 24.63 25.64
CA GLU A 419 23.91 23.84 26.35
C GLU A 419 24.50 24.62 27.53
N LEU A 420 24.89 25.88 27.33
CA LEU A 420 25.40 26.74 28.40
C LEU A 420 24.35 27.00 29.48
N LEU A 421 23.08 27.21 29.10
CA LEU A 421 21.98 27.32 30.06
C LEU A 421 21.80 26.05 30.90
N SER A 422 22.09 24.87 30.34
CA SER A 422 21.97 23.59 31.07
C SER A 422 22.97 23.45 32.23
N LEU A 423 24.04 24.25 32.25
CA LEU A 423 25.02 24.28 33.34
C LEU A 423 24.56 25.08 34.55
N LEU A 424 23.53 25.92 34.40
CA LEU A 424 23.04 26.78 35.47
C LEU A 424 22.00 26.04 36.33
N PRO A 425 21.97 26.28 37.65
CA PRO A 425 20.95 25.72 38.55
C PRO A 425 19.61 26.46 38.36
N LEU A 426 18.94 26.21 37.23
CA LEU A 426 17.70 26.89 36.83
C LEU A 426 16.45 26.24 37.44
N GLN A 427 16.54 24.98 37.87
CA GLN A 427 15.42 24.28 38.55
C GLN A 427 15.11 24.89 39.92
N SER A 428 16.14 25.18 40.73
CA SER A 428 15.95 25.92 41.98
C SER A 428 15.47 27.36 41.75
N ALA A 429 15.94 28.01 40.67
CA ALA A 429 15.54 29.36 40.28
C ALA A 429 14.05 29.45 39.88
N SER A 430 13.53 28.41 39.23
CA SER A 430 12.13 28.37 38.76
C SER A 430 11.10 28.34 39.89
N VAL A 431 11.50 27.91 41.10
CA VAL A 431 10.65 27.91 42.30
C VAL A 431 10.51 29.34 42.87
N GLU A 432 11.53 30.19 42.66
CA GLU A 432 11.57 31.57 43.16
C GLU A 432 10.96 32.58 42.18
N ASP A 433 11.13 32.37 40.87
CA ASP A 433 10.61 33.26 39.82
C ASP A 433 10.04 32.45 38.63
N ALA A 434 8.71 32.44 38.50
CA ALA A 434 8.03 31.77 37.40
C ALA A 434 8.42 32.33 36.01
N ALA A 435 8.85 33.60 35.93
CA ALA A 435 9.30 34.21 34.68
C ALA A 435 10.59 33.58 34.16
N MET A 436 11.46 33.06 35.04
CA MET A 436 12.69 32.36 34.66
C MET A 436 12.37 31.08 33.88
N SER A 437 11.41 30.29 34.35
CA SER A 437 11.01 29.06 33.67
C SER A 437 10.46 29.33 32.27
N VAL A 438 9.60 30.34 32.13
CA VAL A 438 9.00 30.72 30.84
C VAL A 438 10.06 31.22 29.86
N ALA A 439 11.01 32.06 30.32
CA ALA A 439 12.06 32.59 29.47
C ALA A 439 13.04 31.50 28.99
N VAL A 440 13.43 30.57 29.86
CA VAL A 440 14.29 29.43 29.49
C VAL A 440 13.60 28.51 28.49
N GLU A 441 12.31 28.23 28.70
CA GLU A 441 11.53 27.42 27.77
C GLU A 441 11.32 28.12 26.41
N CYS A 442 11.21 29.45 26.41
CA CYS A 442 11.21 30.25 25.18
C CYS A 442 12.50 30.08 24.37
N VAL A 443 13.67 30.07 25.03
CA VAL A 443 14.97 29.82 24.36
C VAL A 443 15.04 28.40 23.78
N ARG A 444 14.55 27.40 24.53
CA ARG A 444 14.50 26.00 24.09
C ARG A 444 13.56 25.82 22.89
N ASN A 445 12.36 26.38 22.93
CA ASN A 445 11.41 26.30 21.83
C ASN A 445 11.90 27.03 20.57
N ALA A 446 12.58 28.17 20.73
CA ALA A 446 13.24 28.85 19.62
C ALA A 446 14.36 28.00 18.99
N ASN A 447 15.16 27.32 19.81
CA ASN A 447 16.18 26.38 19.33
C ASN A 447 15.59 25.19 18.58
N LEU A 448 14.53 24.60 19.15
CA LEU A 448 13.85 23.48 18.54
C LEU A 448 13.15 23.88 17.22
N LEU A 449 12.68 25.13 17.09
CA LEU A 449 12.10 25.65 15.84
C LEU A 449 13.16 25.74 14.73
N LEU A 450 14.36 26.23 15.06
CA LEU A 450 15.50 26.21 14.13
C LEU A 450 15.88 24.78 13.73
N ALA A 451 15.89 23.85 14.69
CA ALA A 451 16.17 22.45 14.43
C ALA A 451 15.12 21.80 13.49
N ASP A 452 13.83 22.08 13.70
CA ASP A 452 12.75 21.61 12.82
C ASP A 452 12.89 22.16 11.40
N LEU A 453 13.29 23.43 11.23
CA LEU A 453 13.54 24.02 9.91
C LEU A 453 14.73 23.37 9.19
N VAL A 454 15.80 23.03 9.92
CA VAL A 454 16.93 22.24 9.37
C VAL A 454 16.45 20.86 8.96
N GLN A 455 15.70 20.18 9.84
CA GLN A 455 15.16 18.84 9.59
C GLN A 455 14.17 18.83 8.41
N LEU A 456 13.37 19.88 8.22
CA LEU A 456 12.47 20.03 7.08
C LEU A 456 13.25 19.99 5.76
N ASN A 457 14.37 20.71 5.65
CA ASN A 457 15.21 20.72 4.44
C ASN A 457 15.93 19.39 4.22
N ASP A 458 16.40 18.77 5.31
CA ASP A 458 17.07 17.47 5.26
C ASP A 458 16.12 16.35 4.84
N ASN A 459 14.95 16.25 5.47
CA ASN A 459 13.94 15.26 5.14
C ASN A 459 13.39 15.47 3.72
N TYR A 460 13.19 16.71 3.27
CA TYR A 460 12.79 16.96 1.90
C TYR A 460 13.83 16.43 0.90
N SER A 461 15.10 16.80 1.07
CA SER A 461 16.18 16.42 0.14
C SER A 461 16.53 14.93 0.16
N THR A 462 16.36 14.25 1.30
CA THR A 462 16.75 12.83 1.46
C THR A 462 15.60 11.83 1.33
N ILE A 463 14.35 12.24 1.57
CA ILE A 463 13.19 11.35 1.60
C ILE A 463 12.14 11.77 0.56
N ILE A 464 11.59 12.98 0.67
CA ILE A 464 10.44 13.39 -0.14
C ILE A 464 10.82 13.56 -1.62
N LEU A 465 11.89 14.29 -1.91
CA LEU A 465 12.31 14.58 -3.27
C LEU A 465 12.70 13.30 -4.05
N PRO A 466 13.53 12.38 -3.52
CA PRO A 466 13.84 11.13 -4.21
C PRO A 466 12.60 10.26 -4.48
N GLU A 467 11.68 10.15 -3.53
CA GLU A 467 10.46 9.35 -3.72
C GLU A 467 9.49 10.02 -4.70
N ALA A 468 9.33 11.35 -4.65
CA ALA A 468 8.55 12.11 -5.62
C ALA A 468 9.10 11.94 -7.04
N LEU A 469 10.41 12.10 -7.24
CA LEU A 469 11.05 11.89 -8.53
C LEU A 469 10.78 10.47 -9.03
N LYS A 470 11.07 9.45 -8.22
CA LYS A 470 10.84 8.04 -8.57
C LYS A 470 9.40 7.81 -9.03
N LYS A 471 8.42 8.20 -8.20
CA LYS A 471 7.00 7.94 -8.45
C LYS A 471 6.41 8.70 -9.64
N VAL A 472 6.88 9.92 -9.87
CA VAL A 472 6.43 10.74 -11.01
C VAL A 472 7.07 10.24 -12.32
N HIS A 473 8.34 9.81 -12.29
CA HIS A 473 8.99 9.19 -13.45
C HIS A 473 8.38 7.83 -13.80
N SER A 474 8.01 7.03 -12.79
CA SER A 474 7.35 5.75 -12.99
C SER A 474 5.88 5.85 -13.40
N GLU A 475 5.30 7.05 -13.43
CA GLU A 475 3.87 7.27 -13.70
C GLU A 475 2.95 6.53 -12.73
N ASP A 476 3.25 6.59 -11.43
CA ASP A 476 2.34 6.03 -10.41
C ASP A 476 0.97 6.75 -10.50
N PRO A 477 -0.13 6.03 -10.79
CA PRO A 477 -1.40 6.63 -11.13
C PRO A 477 -1.96 7.45 -9.97
N SER A 478 -1.75 6.99 -8.73
CA SER A 478 -2.21 7.69 -7.53
C SER A 478 -1.48 9.01 -7.31
N VAL A 479 -0.18 9.07 -7.65
CA VAL A 479 0.65 10.27 -7.51
C VAL A 479 0.29 11.29 -8.60
N LEU A 480 0.08 10.84 -9.84
CA LEU A 480 -0.33 11.73 -10.93
C LEU A 480 -1.73 12.33 -10.70
N ILE A 481 -2.68 11.53 -10.21
CA ILE A 481 -4.01 12.02 -9.82
C ILE A 481 -3.86 13.06 -8.70
N MET A 482 -3.10 12.76 -7.64
CA MET A 482 -2.87 13.70 -6.54
C MET A 482 -2.26 15.02 -7.02
N ILE A 483 -1.27 14.99 -7.93
CA ILE A 483 -0.69 16.21 -8.51
C ILE A 483 -1.75 17.00 -9.29
N SER A 484 -2.63 16.32 -10.03
CA SER A 484 -3.72 16.97 -10.76
C SER A 484 -4.76 17.61 -9.84
N GLU A 485 -5.11 16.94 -8.72
CA GLU A 485 -6.03 17.45 -7.71
C GLU A 485 -5.43 18.64 -6.95
N LEU A 486 -4.14 18.58 -6.61
CA LEU A 486 -3.42 19.71 -6.03
C LEU A 486 -3.42 20.91 -6.96
N ASN A 487 -3.12 20.70 -8.24
CA ASN A 487 -3.19 21.76 -9.25
C ASN A 487 -4.61 22.31 -9.39
N ALA A 488 -5.65 21.48 -9.28
CA ALA A 488 -7.03 21.95 -9.26
C ALA A 488 -7.33 22.81 -8.01
N VAL A 489 -6.81 22.46 -6.83
CA VAL A 489 -6.93 23.31 -5.63
C VAL A 489 -6.28 24.68 -5.84
N ILE A 490 -5.09 24.71 -6.46
CA ILE A 490 -4.36 25.95 -6.77
C ILE A 490 -5.11 26.80 -7.81
N MET A 491 -5.55 26.19 -8.91
CA MET A 491 -6.19 26.88 -10.03
C MET A 491 -7.62 27.35 -9.73
N ASN A 492 -8.33 26.66 -8.83
CA ASN A 492 -9.67 27.06 -8.39
C ASN A 492 -9.65 28.17 -7.34
N SER A 493 -8.48 28.71 -6.97
CA SER A 493 -8.41 29.90 -6.13
C SER A 493 -9.00 31.13 -6.86
N PRO A 494 -9.85 31.94 -6.22
CA PRO A 494 -10.50 33.09 -6.89
C PRO A 494 -9.50 34.14 -7.37
N VAL A 495 -8.32 34.20 -6.77
CA VAL A 495 -7.17 34.98 -7.23
C VAL A 495 -5.91 34.09 -7.27
N PRO A 496 -4.94 34.37 -8.17
CA PRO A 496 -3.65 33.69 -8.17
C PRO A 496 -2.95 33.76 -6.81
N LEU A 497 -2.21 32.71 -6.43
CA LEU A 497 -1.58 32.64 -5.10
C LEU A 497 -0.60 33.80 -4.83
N ASN A 498 0.14 34.25 -5.85
CA ASN A 498 1.03 35.41 -5.74
C ASN A 498 0.27 36.71 -5.44
N ASP A 499 -0.91 36.88 -6.03
CA ASP A 499 -1.76 38.06 -5.80
C ASP A 499 -2.39 38.00 -4.41
N LEU A 500 -2.83 36.81 -3.96
CA LEU A 500 -3.29 36.59 -2.59
C LEU A 500 -2.18 36.92 -1.57
N LEU A 501 -0.96 36.47 -1.83
CA LEU A 501 0.21 36.80 -1.01
C LEU A 501 0.47 38.31 -0.97
N ALA A 502 0.40 39.00 -2.11
CA ALA A 502 0.56 40.45 -2.16
C ALA A 502 -0.53 41.17 -1.35
N GLN A 503 -1.78 40.70 -1.41
CA GLN A 503 -2.88 41.24 -0.62
C GLN A 503 -2.70 41.01 0.88
N LEU A 504 -2.28 39.81 1.29
CA LEU A 504 -1.95 39.50 2.69
C LEU A 504 -0.76 40.32 3.18
N GLU A 505 0.26 40.55 2.36
CA GLU A 505 1.39 41.42 2.68
C GLU A 505 0.97 42.88 2.82
N MET A 506 0.06 43.37 1.96
CA MET A 506 -0.54 44.69 2.16
C MET A 506 -1.31 44.76 3.46
N HIS A 507 -2.15 43.75 3.75
CA HIS A 507 -2.88 43.68 5.00
C HIS A 507 -1.96 43.72 6.23
N PHE A 508 -0.89 42.93 6.21
CA PHE A 508 0.13 42.91 7.24
C PHE A 508 0.78 44.30 7.45
N ARG A 509 1.18 45.00 6.38
CA ARG A 509 1.79 46.34 6.48
C ARG A 509 0.85 47.37 7.10
N TYR A 510 -0.44 47.35 6.76
CA TYR A 510 -1.42 48.26 7.33
C TYR A 510 -1.64 48.00 8.83
N LEU A 511 -1.67 46.74 9.26
CA LEU A 511 -1.72 46.39 10.67
C LEU A 511 -0.47 46.83 11.44
N VAL A 512 0.72 46.74 10.83
CA VAL A 512 1.96 47.25 11.43
C VAL A 512 1.89 48.78 11.63
N MET A 513 1.22 49.48 10.72
CA MET A 513 0.99 50.94 10.81
C MET A 513 -0.20 51.33 11.69
N ASP A 514 -0.90 50.35 12.30
CA ASP A 514 -2.13 50.54 13.08
C ASP A 514 -3.26 51.26 12.29
N MET A 515 -3.41 50.89 11.01
CA MET A 515 -4.37 51.47 10.07
C MET A 515 -5.38 50.43 9.55
N GLU A 516 -6.60 50.87 9.19
CA GLU A 516 -7.58 50.01 8.52
C GLU A 516 -7.08 49.59 7.13
N SER A 517 -7.09 48.27 6.89
CA SER A 517 -6.55 47.72 5.66
C SER A 517 -7.61 47.55 4.56
N PRO A 518 -7.32 47.97 3.31
CA PRO A 518 -8.20 47.74 2.18
C PRO A 518 -8.24 46.26 1.72
N ALA A 519 -7.34 45.41 2.23
CA ALA A 519 -7.19 44.01 1.85
C ALA A 519 -7.59 43.01 2.96
N SER A 520 -8.43 43.44 3.92
CA SER A 520 -8.86 42.58 5.05
C SER A 520 -9.58 41.30 4.61
N GLY A 521 -10.21 41.28 3.44
CA GLY A 521 -10.83 40.08 2.86
C GLY A 521 -9.86 38.97 2.47
N ALA A 522 -8.56 39.25 2.36
CA ALA A 522 -7.56 38.27 1.94
C ALA A 522 -7.42 37.08 2.91
N GLN A 523 -7.65 37.29 4.21
CA GLN A 523 -7.61 36.21 5.22
C GLN A 523 -8.73 35.17 5.00
N ILE A 524 -9.90 35.60 4.52
CA ILE A 524 -11.01 34.69 4.19
C ILE A 524 -10.61 33.79 3.03
N LEU A 525 -9.99 34.36 1.99
CA LEU A 525 -9.50 33.61 0.83
C LEU A 525 -8.41 32.61 1.22
N ALA A 526 -7.51 33.00 2.13
CA ALA A 526 -6.49 32.10 2.68
C ALA A 526 -7.11 30.95 3.48
N ALA A 527 -8.16 31.21 4.28
CA ALA A 527 -8.90 30.19 5.01
C ALA A 527 -9.65 29.23 4.08
N GLU A 528 -10.22 29.72 2.98
CA GLU A 528 -10.85 28.87 1.95
C GLU A 528 -9.83 27.98 1.22
N LEU A 529 -8.63 28.50 0.93
CA LEU A 529 -7.53 27.69 0.38
C LEU A 529 -7.09 26.61 1.38
N ARG A 530 -6.93 26.98 2.66
CA ARG A 530 -6.60 26.06 3.75
C ARG A 530 -7.59 24.90 3.82
N ALA A 531 -8.89 25.20 3.85
CA ALA A 531 -9.95 24.20 3.93
C ALA A 531 -9.95 23.23 2.73
N ARG A 532 -9.71 23.74 1.51
CA ARG A 532 -9.62 22.89 0.31
C ARG A 532 -8.38 22.01 0.31
N TYR A 533 -7.24 22.53 0.75
CA TYR A 533 -6.01 21.76 0.87
C TYR A 533 -6.11 20.69 1.98
N GLU A 534 -6.73 21.00 3.12
CA GLU A 534 -7.01 20.03 4.18
C GLU A 534 -8.04 18.97 3.75
N ALA A 535 -9.02 19.33 2.92
CA ALA A 535 -9.92 18.38 2.30
C ALA A 535 -9.17 17.38 1.41
N LEU A 536 -8.19 17.84 0.63
CA LEU A 536 -7.32 16.98 -0.17
C LEU A 536 -6.49 16.02 0.71
N LEU A 537 -5.97 16.49 1.84
CA LEU A 537 -5.22 15.67 2.80
C LEU A 537 -6.10 14.65 3.55
N SER A 538 -7.41 14.92 3.68
CA SER A 538 -8.38 14.10 4.41
C SER A 538 -9.26 13.21 3.53
N ALA A 539 -9.21 13.38 2.20
CA ALA A 539 -9.97 12.62 1.21
C ALA A 539 -9.56 11.13 1.15
N SER A 540 -10.12 10.36 2.08
CA SER A 540 -10.47 8.92 2.07
C SER A 540 -10.44 8.41 3.52
N SER A 541 -11.63 8.12 4.06
CA SER A 541 -11.83 7.41 5.34
C SER A 541 -12.85 6.28 5.11
N SER A 542 -12.60 5.48 4.07
CA SER A 542 -13.45 4.34 3.73
C SER A 542 -12.73 3.04 3.36
N ASP A 543 -11.39 2.98 3.33
CA ASP A 543 -10.67 1.72 3.12
C ASP A 543 -9.42 1.66 4.01
N SER A 544 -9.38 0.72 4.95
CA SER A 544 -8.14 0.31 5.63
C SER A 544 -7.52 -0.82 4.83
N ASP A 545 -6.49 -0.51 4.02
CA ASP A 545 -5.14 -1.12 4.18
C ASP A 545 -4.13 -0.76 3.09
N ASN A 546 -4.49 0.03 2.07
CA ASN A 546 -3.48 0.62 1.18
C ASN A 546 -3.68 2.14 1.07
N GLN A 547 -3.01 2.90 1.96
CA GLN A 547 -2.80 4.32 1.69
C GLN A 547 -2.10 4.44 0.34
N SER A 548 -2.70 5.15 -0.61
CA SER A 548 -2.13 5.31 -1.95
C SER A 548 -0.77 6.02 -1.88
N ALA A 549 0.15 5.68 -2.77
CA ALA A 549 1.49 6.27 -2.80
C ALA A 549 1.42 7.81 -2.95
N GLY A 550 0.47 8.31 -3.74
CA GLY A 550 0.19 9.75 -3.89
C GLY A 550 -0.18 10.42 -2.57
N ARG A 551 -1.07 9.81 -1.78
CA ARG A 551 -1.49 10.36 -0.50
C ARG A 551 -0.38 10.30 0.55
N MET A 552 0.34 9.19 0.66
CA MET A 552 1.48 9.08 1.57
C MET A 552 2.55 10.13 1.25
N LEU A 553 2.83 10.37 -0.03
CA LEU A 553 3.76 11.40 -0.46
C LEU A 553 3.27 12.80 -0.07
N LEU A 554 2.01 13.13 -0.33
CA LEU A 554 1.44 14.43 0.02
C LEU A 554 1.36 14.64 1.55
N MET A 555 0.96 13.62 2.32
CA MET A 555 0.94 13.66 3.78
C MET A 555 2.34 13.77 4.37
N GLY A 556 3.31 13.03 3.83
CA GLY A 556 4.72 13.12 4.22
C GLY A 556 5.29 14.51 3.97
N PHE A 557 5.01 15.10 2.80
CA PHE A 557 5.43 16.47 2.48
C PHE A 557 4.74 17.49 3.39
N ASN A 558 3.43 17.39 3.60
CA ASN A 558 2.71 18.27 4.51
C ASN A 558 3.19 18.16 5.97
N GLY A 559 3.51 16.94 6.41
CA GLY A 559 4.02 16.66 7.75
C GLY A 559 5.33 17.39 8.06
N LEU A 560 6.16 17.68 7.05
CA LEU A 560 7.38 18.47 7.24
C LEU A 560 7.09 19.88 7.74
N PHE A 561 6.02 20.52 7.24
CA PHE A 561 5.62 21.87 7.64
C PHE A 561 4.83 21.89 8.94
N ALA A 562 4.03 20.86 9.20
CA ALA A 562 3.19 20.77 10.40
C ALA A 562 4.01 20.79 11.71
N ALA A 563 5.21 20.18 11.72
CA ALA A 563 6.11 20.23 12.87
C ALA A 563 6.55 21.67 13.21
N VAL A 564 6.98 22.43 12.19
CA VAL A 564 7.38 23.83 12.31
C VAL A 564 6.22 24.69 12.82
N GLU A 565 5.01 24.49 12.29
CA GLU A 565 3.82 25.25 12.70
C GLU A 565 3.40 24.94 14.14
N LEU A 566 3.43 23.67 14.55
CA LEU A 566 3.11 23.28 15.92
C LEU A 566 4.06 23.97 16.90
N ARG A 567 5.36 23.90 16.62
CA ARG A 567 6.37 24.48 17.51
C ARG A 567 6.36 26.00 17.54
N ALA A 568 6.03 26.64 16.42
CA ALA A 568 5.88 28.09 16.36
C ALA A 568 4.70 28.59 17.21
N ARG A 569 3.59 27.82 17.29
CA ARG A 569 2.47 28.13 18.18
C ARG A 569 2.87 28.01 19.66
N GLU A 570 3.56 26.93 20.03
CA GLU A 570 4.09 26.76 21.39
C GLU A 570 5.06 27.88 21.79
N LEU A 571 5.90 28.33 20.85
CA LEU A 571 6.83 29.44 21.06
C LEU A 571 6.11 30.79 21.23
N ALA A 572 5.01 31.02 20.51
CA ALA A 572 4.24 32.25 20.59
C ALA A 572 3.68 32.52 21.99
N ASP A 573 3.20 31.47 22.68
CA ASP A 573 2.68 31.57 24.04
C ASP A 573 3.76 32.03 25.04
N HIS A 574 4.99 31.51 24.90
CA HIS A 574 6.12 31.89 25.75
C HIS A 574 6.65 33.29 25.42
N LEU A 575 6.63 33.70 24.15
CA LEU A 575 7.07 35.03 23.70
C LEU A 575 6.17 36.17 24.16
N ALA A 576 4.91 35.88 24.49
CA ALA A 576 3.92 36.86 24.96
C ALA A 576 4.18 37.35 26.39
N ALA A 577 5.15 36.77 27.11
CA ALA A 577 5.53 37.22 28.45
C ALA A 577 5.96 38.71 28.46
N PRO A 578 5.42 39.54 29.36
CA PRO A 578 5.66 40.98 29.35
C PRO A 578 7.11 41.30 29.77
N ILE A 579 7.81 42.07 28.95
CA ILE A 579 9.12 42.63 29.31
C ILE A 579 8.93 43.94 30.09
N PRO A 580 9.56 44.10 31.26
CA PRO A 580 9.57 45.36 32.01
C PRO A 580 10.00 46.55 31.14
N PRO A 581 9.35 47.72 31.27
CA PRO A 581 9.61 48.87 30.39
C PRO A 581 11.05 49.38 30.46
N ALA A 582 11.70 49.32 31.62
CA ALA A 582 13.11 49.68 31.79
C ALA A 582 14.04 48.80 30.94
N TRP A 583 13.74 47.51 30.81
CA TRP A 583 14.60 46.57 30.07
C TRP A 583 14.59 46.80 28.56
N ARG A 584 13.58 47.52 28.04
CA ARG A 584 13.51 47.89 26.62
C ARG A 584 14.64 48.82 26.18
N LYS A 585 15.30 49.51 27.13
CA LYS A 585 16.46 50.36 26.87
C LYS A 585 17.78 49.58 26.83
N ILE A 586 17.77 48.29 27.18
CA ILE A 586 18.95 47.43 27.08
C ILE A 586 19.18 47.07 25.61
N ASP A 587 20.38 47.29 25.10
CA ASP A 587 20.75 47.15 23.68
C ASP A 587 20.30 45.80 23.06
N HIS A 588 20.70 44.68 23.66
CA HIS A 588 20.36 43.34 23.15
C HIS A 588 18.84 43.08 23.14
N ILE A 589 18.08 43.62 24.10
CA ILE A 589 16.62 43.50 24.15
C ILE A 589 15.98 44.38 23.08
N ASN A 590 16.42 45.63 22.98
CA ASN A 590 15.89 46.59 22.03
C ASN A 590 16.06 46.11 20.59
N ASP A 591 17.29 45.72 20.23
CA ASP A 591 17.63 45.27 18.88
C ASP A 591 16.85 44.00 18.50
N ALA A 592 16.74 43.05 19.43
CA ALA A 592 15.97 41.82 19.22
C ALA A 592 14.45 42.06 19.11
N MET A 593 13.90 43.01 19.88
CA MET A 593 12.48 43.34 19.84
C MET A 593 12.06 43.98 18.52
N HIS A 594 12.92 44.81 17.91
CA HIS A 594 12.64 45.39 16.60
C HIS A 594 12.47 44.32 15.51
N MET A 595 13.31 43.29 15.52
CA MET A 595 13.22 42.17 14.56
C MET A 595 12.02 41.25 14.83
N SER A 596 11.73 40.97 16.10
CA SER A 596 10.69 40.01 16.50
C SER A 596 9.28 40.60 16.69
N ALA A 597 9.08 41.90 16.40
CA ALA A 597 7.84 42.62 16.69
C ALA A 597 6.57 41.95 16.13
N ALA A 598 6.67 41.39 14.93
CA ALA A 598 5.55 40.73 14.25
C ALA A 598 5.04 39.47 15.00
N MET A 599 5.96 38.68 15.55
CA MET A 599 5.63 37.45 16.28
C MET A 599 5.02 37.72 17.67
N GLN A 600 5.22 38.92 18.21
CA GLN A 600 4.73 39.31 19.53
C GLN A 600 3.26 39.75 19.49
N SER A 601 2.81 40.34 18.38
CA SER A 601 1.44 40.81 18.20
C SER A 601 0.53 39.68 17.69
N GLY A 602 -0.57 39.41 18.40
CA GLY A 602 -1.56 38.39 18.01
C GLY A 602 -2.15 38.62 16.60
N PRO A 603 -2.65 39.82 16.28
CA PRO A 603 -3.17 40.13 14.94
C PRO A 603 -2.13 39.95 13.83
N LEU A 604 -0.90 40.43 14.02
CA LEU A 604 0.17 40.29 13.01
C LEU A 604 0.55 38.82 12.80
N ARG A 605 0.61 38.03 13.88
CA ARG A 605 0.88 36.59 13.81
C ARG A 605 -0.18 35.84 13.02
N SER A 606 -1.46 36.16 13.22
CA SER A 606 -2.56 35.51 12.47
C SER A 606 -2.42 35.70 10.95
N VAL A 607 -2.01 36.88 10.51
CA VAL A 607 -1.76 37.15 9.09
C VAL A 607 -0.53 36.41 8.59
N LEU A 608 0.53 36.28 9.40
CA LEU A 608 1.70 35.48 9.04
C LEU A 608 1.34 33.99 8.89
N GLU A 609 0.49 33.44 9.76
CA GLU A 609 0.00 32.06 9.64
C GLU A 609 -0.76 31.87 8.31
N ASP A 610 -1.60 32.82 7.90
CA ASP A 610 -2.28 32.79 6.61
C ASP A 610 -1.29 32.88 5.42
N ILE A 611 -0.29 33.76 5.50
CA ILE A 611 0.78 33.87 4.49
C ILE A 611 1.51 32.54 4.31
N PHE A 612 1.91 31.89 5.42
CA PHE A 612 2.69 30.65 5.34
C PHE A 612 1.87 29.43 4.95
N VAL A 613 0.55 29.43 5.16
CA VAL A 613 -0.34 28.42 4.57
C VAL A 613 -0.39 28.56 3.05
N VAL A 614 -0.51 29.77 2.52
CA VAL A 614 -0.48 30.02 1.07
C VAL A 614 0.88 29.64 0.48
N ARG A 615 1.99 30.07 1.13
CA ARG A 615 3.36 29.71 0.72
C ARG A 615 3.59 28.20 0.74
N ARG A 616 3.08 27.48 1.75
CA ARG A 616 3.20 26.02 1.84
C ARG A 616 2.55 25.34 0.62
N VAL A 617 1.30 25.69 0.29
CA VAL A 617 0.59 25.12 -0.87
C VAL A 617 1.34 25.44 -2.16
N GLN A 618 1.82 26.68 -2.30
CA GLN A 618 2.65 27.10 -3.43
C GLN A 618 3.95 26.28 -3.54
N THR A 619 4.69 26.12 -2.44
CA THR A 619 5.94 25.35 -2.40
C THR A 619 5.74 23.89 -2.79
N VAL A 620 4.68 23.24 -2.29
CA VAL A 620 4.36 21.85 -2.65
C VAL A 620 4.01 21.75 -4.14
N GLY A 621 3.19 22.68 -4.66
CA GLY A 621 2.83 22.73 -6.07
C GLY A 621 4.03 22.97 -6.99
N GLU A 622 4.92 23.91 -6.65
CA GLU A 622 6.14 24.21 -7.40
C GLU A 622 7.11 23.02 -7.42
N ALA A 623 7.33 22.36 -6.28
CA ALA A 623 8.21 21.21 -6.16
C ALA A 623 7.71 20.00 -6.98
N LEU A 624 6.43 19.65 -6.87
CA LEU A 624 5.85 18.54 -7.62
C LEU A 624 5.71 18.88 -9.11
N GLY A 625 5.40 20.14 -9.44
CA GLY A 625 5.40 20.64 -10.81
C GLY A 625 6.76 20.50 -11.48
N ALA A 626 7.85 20.86 -10.79
CA ALA A 626 9.21 20.65 -11.30
C ALA A 626 9.53 19.17 -11.52
N CYS A 627 9.10 18.28 -10.62
CA CYS A 627 9.24 16.83 -10.79
C CYS A 627 8.49 16.31 -12.03
N ALA A 628 7.25 16.77 -12.24
CA ALA A 628 6.43 16.40 -13.40
C ALA A 628 7.05 16.88 -14.73
N GLN A 629 7.60 18.09 -14.74
CA GLN A 629 8.31 18.61 -15.91
C GLN A 629 9.60 17.83 -16.22
N LEU A 630 10.36 17.45 -15.18
CA LEU A 630 11.53 16.57 -15.35
C LEU A 630 11.15 15.20 -15.91
N ALA A 631 10.05 14.60 -15.45
CA ALA A 631 9.56 13.34 -15.99
C ALA A 631 9.14 13.46 -17.46
N ALA A 632 8.60 14.61 -17.88
CA ALA A 632 8.32 14.86 -19.30
C ALA A 632 9.59 14.95 -20.16
N ALA A 633 10.63 15.65 -19.67
CA ALA A 633 11.93 15.71 -20.34
C ALA A 633 12.62 14.32 -20.38
N PHE A 634 12.49 13.53 -19.31
CA PHE A 634 12.98 12.16 -19.22
C PHE A 634 12.39 11.24 -20.30
N ARG A 635 11.16 11.48 -20.75
CA ARG A 635 10.54 10.75 -21.86
C ARG A 635 10.88 11.31 -23.25
N GLY A 636 11.58 12.44 -23.35
CA GLY A 636 11.80 13.14 -24.62
C GLY A 636 10.57 13.88 -25.15
N ALA A 637 9.58 14.15 -24.28
CA ALA A 637 8.33 14.85 -24.63
C ALA A 637 8.38 16.37 -24.35
N ALA A 638 9.44 16.84 -23.70
CA ALA A 638 9.67 18.24 -23.37
C ALA A 638 11.16 18.57 -23.52
N PRO A 639 11.50 19.84 -23.82
CA PRO A 639 12.90 20.27 -23.89
C PRO A 639 13.60 20.06 -22.53
N PRO A 640 14.92 19.80 -22.54
CA PRO A 640 15.69 19.58 -21.33
C PRO A 640 15.66 20.85 -20.45
N LEU A 641 15.01 20.75 -19.29
CA LEU A 641 15.03 21.80 -18.28
C LEU A 641 16.39 21.84 -17.59
N LEU A 642 16.87 23.05 -17.26
CA LEU A 642 18.15 23.31 -16.59
C LEU A 642 18.16 22.94 -15.10
N CYS A 643 17.33 21.99 -14.66
CA CYS A 643 17.07 21.74 -13.25
C CYS A 643 17.98 20.64 -12.66
N ASP A 644 18.80 21.01 -11.68
CA ASP A 644 19.59 20.12 -10.83
C ASP A 644 18.91 19.93 -9.46
N ASP A 645 19.44 19.01 -8.65
CA ASP A 645 18.86 18.72 -7.32
C ASP A 645 18.87 19.95 -6.40
N THR A 646 19.79 20.91 -6.62
CA THR A 646 19.80 22.17 -5.86
C THR A 646 18.62 23.06 -6.23
N GLN A 647 18.27 23.17 -7.51
CA GLN A 647 17.07 23.86 -7.97
C GLN A 647 15.78 23.18 -7.52
N LEU A 648 15.75 21.85 -7.47
CA LEU A 648 14.59 21.10 -6.93
C LEU A 648 14.38 21.32 -5.43
N CYS A 649 15.44 21.65 -4.69
CA CYS A 649 15.36 22.04 -3.27
C CYS A 649 15.04 23.52 -3.07
N ARG A 650 15.13 24.35 -4.11
CA ARG A 650 14.98 25.81 -4.01
C ARG A 650 13.60 26.25 -3.49
N PRO A 651 12.45 25.66 -3.88
CA PRO A 651 11.15 26.07 -3.33
C PRO A 651 11.08 25.92 -1.81
N VAL A 652 11.60 24.81 -1.28
CA VAL A 652 11.61 24.51 0.16
C VAL A 652 12.61 25.39 0.92
N ARG A 653 13.79 25.65 0.34
CA ARG A 653 14.76 26.61 0.89
C ARG A 653 14.22 28.03 0.90
N ARG A 654 13.48 28.43 -0.13
CA ARG A 654 12.81 29.73 -0.22
C ARG A 654 11.76 29.88 0.88
N PHE A 655 10.88 28.88 1.04
CA PHE A 655 9.93 28.85 2.15
C PHE A 655 10.65 29.02 3.49
N THR A 656 11.72 28.27 3.71
CA THR A 656 12.49 28.30 4.97
C THR A 656 13.14 29.65 5.22
N ALA A 657 13.78 30.26 4.21
CA ALA A 657 14.41 31.58 4.35
C ALA A 657 13.37 32.68 4.62
N GLU A 658 12.24 32.67 3.91
CA GLU A 658 11.13 33.59 4.17
C GLU A 658 10.55 33.38 5.59
N TYR A 659 10.44 32.12 6.04
CA TYR A 659 9.98 31.78 7.39
C TYR A 659 10.94 32.29 8.47
N VAL A 660 12.24 32.09 8.29
CA VAL A 660 13.24 32.62 9.23
C VAL A 660 13.16 34.14 9.29
N SER A 661 13.16 34.79 8.12
CA SER A 661 13.13 36.25 8.00
C SER A 661 11.95 36.90 8.73
N ARG A 662 10.77 36.26 8.71
CA ARG A 662 9.53 36.85 9.26
C ARG A 662 9.12 36.33 10.63
N CYS A 663 9.49 35.09 10.97
CA CYS A 663 8.99 34.40 12.16
C CYS A 663 10.08 34.05 13.19
N VAL A 664 11.37 34.14 12.85
CA VAL A 664 12.46 33.66 13.71
C VAL A 664 13.44 34.76 14.11
N LEU A 665 13.72 35.73 13.21
CA LEU A 665 14.68 36.80 13.52
C LEU A 665 14.28 37.59 14.78
N GLY A 666 15.24 37.77 15.69
CA GLY A 666 15.10 38.46 16.97
C GLY A 666 14.44 37.64 18.07
N VAL A 667 13.80 36.52 17.75
CA VAL A 667 13.04 35.71 18.73
C VAL A 667 14.00 35.05 19.73
N HIS A 668 15.03 34.37 19.23
CA HIS A 668 16.02 33.71 20.09
C HIS A 668 16.79 34.74 20.91
N SER A 669 17.26 35.81 20.28
CA SER A 669 18.05 36.84 20.95
C SER A 669 17.29 37.59 22.05
N LYS A 670 16.00 37.85 21.84
CA LYS A 670 15.10 38.43 22.83
C LYS A 670 14.91 37.48 24.02
N ALA A 671 14.63 36.21 23.74
CA ALA A 671 14.42 35.20 24.78
C ALA A 671 15.69 35.04 25.63
N LEU A 672 16.86 34.93 25.00
CA LEU A 672 18.13 34.78 25.71
C LEU A 672 18.51 36.03 26.50
N ALA A 673 18.29 37.23 25.95
CA ALA A 673 18.50 38.49 26.68
C ALA A 673 17.58 38.63 27.90
N SER A 674 16.34 38.12 27.81
CA SER A 674 15.40 38.08 28.94
C SER A 674 15.87 37.14 30.05
N VAL A 675 16.39 35.97 29.70
CA VAL A 675 17.03 35.05 30.66
C VAL A 675 18.23 35.71 31.33
N LEU A 676 19.09 36.39 30.57
CA LEU A 676 20.24 37.12 31.11
C LEU A 676 19.81 38.20 32.11
N CYS A 677 18.78 38.99 31.81
CA CYS A 677 18.27 40.00 32.74
C CYS A 677 17.70 39.38 34.03
N LEU A 678 16.99 38.26 33.94
CA LEU A 678 16.50 37.55 35.12
C LEU A 678 17.65 36.97 35.97
N LEU A 679 18.73 36.50 35.34
CA LEU A 679 19.93 36.03 36.04
C LEU A 679 20.67 37.18 36.75
N LEU A 680 20.76 38.36 36.11
CA LEU A 680 21.36 39.55 36.75
C LEU A 680 20.53 40.03 37.96
N ARG A 681 19.19 39.95 37.86
CA ARG A 681 18.30 40.23 38.99
C ARG A 681 18.51 39.23 40.14
N ARG A 682 18.71 37.94 39.82
CA ARG A 682 19.06 36.90 40.81
C ARG A 682 20.40 37.18 41.49
N ALA A 683 21.37 37.73 40.76
CA ALA A 683 22.65 38.21 41.30
C ALA A 683 22.53 39.51 42.15
N ARG A 684 21.30 39.94 42.49
CA ARG A 684 20.96 41.12 43.29
C ARG A 684 21.33 42.46 42.65
N LEU A 685 21.46 42.52 41.32
CA LEU A 685 21.58 43.78 40.60
C LEU A 685 20.19 44.38 40.37
N ASP A 686 19.95 45.60 40.88
CA ASP A 686 18.71 46.33 40.57
C ASP A 686 18.81 46.99 39.19
N LEU A 687 18.40 46.22 38.18
CA LEU A 687 18.40 46.62 36.77
C LEU A 687 17.61 47.92 36.51
N ASN A 688 16.55 48.20 37.25
CA ASN A 688 15.75 49.42 37.01
C ASN A 688 16.56 50.65 37.41
N SER A 689 17.18 50.62 38.58
CA SER A 689 18.02 51.71 39.06
C SER A 689 19.26 51.95 38.18
N GLU A 690 19.89 50.87 37.70
CA GLU A 690 21.08 50.95 36.84
C GLU A 690 20.78 51.47 35.43
N VAL A 691 19.59 51.14 34.90
CA VAL A 691 19.10 51.70 33.64
C VAL A 691 18.80 53.18 33.82
N GLU A 692 18.03 53.55 34.86
CA GLU A 692 17.64 54.94 35.16
C GLU A 692 18.85 55.86 35.43
N GLN A 693 19.88 55.38 36.13
CA GLN A 693 21.11 56.15 36.39
C GLN A 693 21.89 56.49 35.12
N LYS A 694 21.84 55.62 34.10
CA LYS A 694 22.50 55.86 32.81
C LYS A 694 21.67 56.71 31.84
N GLU A 695 20.40 56.99 32.14
CA GLU A 695 19.53 57.89 31.35
C GLU A 695 20.00 59.35 31.36
N ILE A 696 20.91 59.71 32.26
CA ILE A 696 21.48 61.07 32.37
C ILE A 696 22.63 61.30 31.36
N GLY A 697 23.06 60.25 30.63
CA GLY A 697 24.15 60.28 29.65
C GLY A 697 23.70 60.44 28.17
N ALA A 698 24.67 60.60 27.26
CA ALA A 698 24.44 60.86 25.83
C ALA A 698 23.95 59.64 25.00
N SER A 699 23.83 58.45 25.59
CA SER A 699 23.38 57.22 24.90
C SER A 699 22.00 56.78 25.38
N TRP A 700 21.05 56.64 24.43
CA TRP A 700 19.68 56.17 24.69
C TRP A 700 19.59 54.67 25.06
N SER A 701 20.66 53.89 24.87
CA SER A 701 20.72 52.44 25.18
C SER A 701 21.75 52.10 26.25
N VAL A 702 21.45 51.07 27.05
CA VAL A 702 22.33 50.52 28.10
C VAL A 702 22.91 49.20 27.62
N SER A 703 24.24 49.06 27.66
CA SER A 703 24.89 47.81 27.20
C SER A 703 24.71 46.66 28.19
N LEU A 704 24.16 45.54 27.70
CA LEU A 704 24.02 44.31 28.49
C LEU A 704 25.38 43.76 28.95
N GLU A 705 26.43 43.87 28.12
CA GLU A 705 27.79 43.47 28.48
C GLU A 705 28.26 44.20 29.74
N SER A 706 28.07 45.52 29.79
CA SER A 706 28.45 46.34 30.96
C SER A 706 27.68 45.96 32.24
N LEU A 707 26.45 45.47 32.11
CA LEU A 707 25.63 45.01 33.24
C LEU A 707 26.11 43.63 33.74
N CYS A 708 26.46 42.73 32.83
CA CYS A 708 27.05 41.43 33.15
C CYS A 708 28.41 41.57 33.86
N GLU A 709 29.27 42.49 33.40
CA GLU A 709 30.55 42.79 34.05
C GLU A 709 30.39 43.34 35.47
N LYS A 710 29.43 44.27 35.67
CA LYS A 710 29.13 44.83 36.99
C LYS A 710 28.59 43.78 37.97
N ALA A 711 27.69 42.89 37.53
CA ALA A 711 27.18 41.80 38.36
C ALA A 711 28.29 40.81 38.77
N GLY A 712 29.26 40.57 37.88
CA GLY A 712 30.43 39.73 38.17
C GLY A 712 31.40 40.33 39.20
N GLY A 713 31.46 41.67 39.34
CA GLY A 713 32.32 42.37 40.29
C GLY A 713 31.66 42.75 41.62
N GLY A 714 30.33 42.70 41.72
CA GLY A 714 29.55 43.40 42.76
C GLY A 714 29.17 42.64 44.03
N GLY A 715 29.40 41.32 44.14
CA GLY A 715 29.00 40.64 45.39
C GLY A 715 29.14 39.12 45.39
N SER A 716 30.36 38.63 45.62
CA SER A 716 30.65 37.40 46.39
C SER A 716 32.16 37.16 46.39
N VAL A 717 32.65 36.52 47.45
CA VAL A 717 34.04 36.07 47.66
C VAL A 717 34.37 34.94 46.68
N VAL A 718 34.39 35.23 45.37
CA VAL A 718 34.79 34.28 44.34
C VAL A 718 36.26 34.52 44.02
N GLY A 719 37.13 33.58 44.39
CA GLY A 719 38.56 33.70 44.12
C GLY A 719 38.87 33.67 42.62
N ALA A 720 39.80 34.51 42.15
CA ALA A 720 40.23 34.60 40.74
C ALA A 720 40.61 33.23 40.13
N ARG A 721 41.11 32.31 40.96
CA ARG A 721 41.46 30.94 40.57
C ARG A 721 40.23 30.07 40.23
N ALA A 722 39.12 30.28 40.94
CA ALA A 722 37.87 29.55 40.68
C ALA A 722 37.20 30.04 39.39
N THR A 723 37.25 31.34 39.09
CA THR A 723 36.74 31.90 37.83
C THR A 723 37.57 31.49 36.62
N GLU A 724 38.90 31.43 36.76
CA GLU A 724 39.78 30.93 35.68
C GLU A 724 39.51 29.46 35.37
N ARG A 725 39.38 28.62 36.40
CA ARG A 725 39.04 27.20 36.25
C ARG A 725 37.63 26.99 35.68
N ALA A 726 36.66 27.80 36.10
CA ALA A 726 35.32 27.82 35.51
C ALA A 726 35.35 28.14 34.00
N SER A 727 36.13 29.16 33.61
CA SER A 727 36.32 29.54 32.20
C SER A 727 36.96 28.43 31.39
N GLN A 728 37.96 27.74 31.93
CA GLN A 728 38.61 26.61 31.26
C GLN A 728 37.63 25.44 31.06
N LEU A 729 36.88 25.05 32.11
CA LEU A 729 35.95 23.93 32.05
C LEU A 729 34.73 24.21 31.16
N ALA A 730 34.13 25.40 31.29
CA ALA A 730 33.01 25.82 30.44
C ALA A 730 33.44 25.99 28.97
N GLY A 731 34.64 26.54 28.73
CA GLY A 731 35.23 26.62 27.39
C GLY A 731 35.51 25.24 26.78
N ALA A 732 36.00 24.29 27.58
CA ALA A 732 36.21 22.91 27.14
C ALA A 732 34.90 22.21 26.75
N LEU A 733 33.83 22.40 27.54
CA LEU A 733 32.50 21.88 27.19
C LEU A 733 31.96 22.52 25.91
N GLN A 734 32.06 23.84 25.76
CA GLN A 734 31.61 24.53 24.55
C GLN A 734 32.36 24.03 23.32
N ALA A 735 33.68 23.84 23.41
CA ALA A 735 34.49 23.28 22.33
C ALA A 735 34.10 21.84 21.99
N ALA A 736 33.88 20.99 23.00
CA ALA A 736 33.44 19.60 22.82
C ALA A 736 32.04 19.52 22.17
N SER A 737 31.10 20.34 22.63
CA SER A 737 29.75 20.45 22.06
C SER A 737 29.78 20.95 20.62
N ALA A 738 30.56 21.99 20.31
CA ALA A 738 30.74 22.48 18.95
C ALA A 738 31.40 21.44 18.02
N ARG A 739 32.31 20.61 18.53
CA ARG A 739 32.88 19.49 17.78
C ARG A 739 31.82 18.42 17.48
N LEU A 740 31.00 18.06 18.46
CA LEU A 740 29.91 17.11 18.28
C LEU A 740 28.88 17.60 17.25
N GLN A 741 28.51 18.88 17.30
CA GLN A 741 27.61 19.49 16.33
C GLN A 741 28.18 19.48 14.91
N ARG A 742 29.46 19.85 14.74
CA ARG A 742 30.14 19.79 13.43
C ARG A 742 30.18 18.38 12.88
N ALA A 743 30.55 17.39 13.69
CA ALA A 743 30.54 15.98 13.28
C ALA A 743 29.13 15.51 12.86
N ALA A 744 28.09 15.89 13.61
CA ALA A 744 26.70 15.59 13.27
C ALA A 744 26.26 16.27 11.96
N ALA A 745 26.60 17.55 11.76
CA ALA A 745 26.33 18.28 10.52
C ALA A 745 27.09 17.68 9.33
N GLY A 746 28.34 17.27 9.53
CA GLY A 746 29.18 16.58 8.56
C GLY A 746 28.55 15.27 8.09
N GLN A 747 28.04 14.44 9.02
CA GLN A 747 27.31 13.22 8.68
C GLN A 747 26.00 13.51 7.92
N ARG A 748 25.20 14.50 8.35
CA ARG A 748 23.98 14.90 7.62
C ARG A 748 24.29 15.37 6.20
N ARG A 749 25.36 16.16 6.03
CA ARG A 749 25.85 16.62 4.71
C ARG A 749 26.25 15.45 3.81
N VAL A 750 26.99 14.48 4.34
CA VAL A 750 27.33 13.25 3.60
C VAL A 750 26.07 12.45 3.25
N ALA A 751 25.10 12.33 4.16
CA ALA A 751 23.82 11.65 3.87
C ALA A 751 23.05 12.33 2.73
N ARG A 752 22.93 13.68 2.74
CA ARG A 752 22.34 14.47 1.66
C ARG A 752 23.06 14.25 0.33
N ALA A 753 24.39 14.34 0.33
CA ALA A 753 25.20 14.16 -0.88
C ALA A 753 25.10 12.72 -1.43
N ARG A 754 25.03 11.70 -0.55
CA ARG A 754 24.80 10.30 -0.95
C ARG A 754 23.42 10.12 -1.58
N ALA A 755 22.38 10.71 -1.00
CA ALA A 755 21.02 10.64 -1.54
C ALA A 755 20.93 11.27 -2.95
N ALA A 756 21.50 12.47 -3.12
CA ALA A 756 21.55 13.15 -4.41
C ALA A 756 22.35 12.36 -5.47
N ALA A 757 23.56 11.89 -5.12
CA ALA A 757 24.38 11.08 -6.02
C ALA A 757 23.69 9.77 -6.43
N ARG A 758 23.02 9.10 -5.48
CA ARG A 758 22.23 7.89 -5.76
C ARG A 758 21.06 8.20 -6.71
N SER A 759 20.27 9.23 -6.42
CA SER A 759 19.13 9.64 -7.26
C SER A 759 19.58 10.02 -8.68
N ALA A 760 20.64 10.82 -8.83
CA ALA A 760 21.21 11.21 -10.11
C ALA A 760 21.73 10.00 -10.91
N ARG A 761 22.44 9.07 -10.25
CA ARG A 761 22.91 7.83 -10.89
C ARG A 761 21.75 6.97 -11.39
N LEU A 762 20.71 6.79 -10.59
CA LEU A 762 19.55 5.97 -10.96
C LEU A 762 18.77 6.60 -12.12
N ARG A 763 18.52 7.92 -12.09
CA ARG A 763 17.88 8.64 -13.20
C ARG A 763 18.69 8.57 -14.50
N ALA A 764 20.01 8.78 -14.43
CA ALA A 764 20.89 8.68 -15.59
C ALA A 764 20.88 7.26 -16.18
N ALA A 765 20.95 6.23 -15.32
CA ALA A 765 20.87 4.84 -15.76
C ALA A 765 19.50 4.49 -16.35
N ALA A 766 18.41 4.93 -15.72
CA ALA A 766 17.05 4.68 -16.19
C ALA A 766 16.79 5.35 -17.55
N HIS A 767 17.22 6.60 -17.72
CA HIS A 767 17.09 7.34 -18.98
C HIS A 767 17.88 6.66 -20.11
N ALA A 768 19.14 6.28 -19.85
CA ALA A 768 19.97 5.60 -20.83
C ALA A 768 19.40 4.23 -21.23
N GLN A 769 18.76 3.53 -20.30
CA GLN A 769 18.08 2.26 -20.60
C GLN A 769 16.77 2.46 -21.37
N LEU A 770 15.98 3.47 -20.99
CA LEU A 770 14.74 3.85 -21.66
C LEU A 770 14.98 4.18 -23.15
N HIS A 771 16.02 4.96 -23.43
CA HIS A 771 16.33 5.46 -24.77
C HIS A 771 17.56 4.81 -25.39
N ARG A 772 17.80 3.53 -25.10
CA ARG A 772 19.03 2.82 -25.50
C ARG A 772 19.29 2.81 -27.01
N GLN A 773 18.25 2.89 -27.84
CA GLN A 773 18.41 2.95 -29.31
C GLN A 773 19.07 4.26 -29.79
N VAL A 774 18.91 5.32 -29.00
CA VAL A 774 19.43 6.66 -29.28
C VAL A 774 20.73 6.92 -28.52
N VAL A 775 20.81 6.42 -27.28
CA VAL A 775 21.94 6.68 -26.36
C VAL A 775 22.94 5.53 -26.40
N ASN A 776 24.01 5.70 -27.18
CA ASN A 776 25.03 4.68 -27.40
C ASN A 776 26.18 4.81 -26.39
N ASN A 777 25.93 4.57 -25.10
CA ASN A 777 26.97 4.43 -24.07
C ASN A 777 26.36 4.08 -22.69
N SER A 778 26.45 2.82 -22.25
CA SER A 778 26.52 2.45 -20.81
C SER A 778 26.80 0.95 -20.63
N GLN A 779 27.52 0.60 -19.56
CA GLN A 779 27.70 -0.78 -19.10
C GLN A 779 26.33 -1.44 -18.89
N GLU A 780 26.00 -2.43 -19.71
CA GLU A 780 24.66 -3.03 -19.71
C GLU A 780 24.49 -4.06 -18.58
N PRO A 781 23.47 -3.94 -17.70
CA PRO A 781 23.17 -4.97 -16.72
C PRO A 781 22.47 -6.19 -17.32
N SER A 782 21.75 -6.06 -18.45
CA SER A 782 21.04 -7.18 -19.11
C SER A 782 21.95 -8.36 -19.51
N PRO A 783 23.07 -8.17 -20.25
CA PRO A 783 23.96 -9.28 -20.59
C PRO A 783 24.65 -9.88 -19.36
N MET A 784 24.91 -9.08 -18.33
CA MET A 784 25.46 -9.58 -17.06
C MET A 784 24.44 -10.43 -16.29
N LEU A 785 23.17 -10.02 -16.21
CA LEU A 785 22.08 -10.81 -15.64
C LEU A 785 21.85 -12.11 -16.40
N ALA A 786 21.81 -12.07 -17.73
CA ALA A 786 21.67 -13.25 -18.59
C ALA A 786 22.86 -14.22 -18.43
N ARG A 787 24.08 -13.69 -18.25
CA ARG A 787 25.27 -14.49 -17.95
C ARG A 787 25.18 -15.13 -16.57
N ARG A 788 24.87 -14.36 -15.52
CA ARG A 788 24.73 -14.87 -14.15
C ARG A 788 23.64 -15.92 -14.02
N ALA A 789 22.53 -15.76 -14.73
CA ALA A 789 21.47 -16.76 -14.73
C ALA A 789 21.92 -18.11 -15.31
N ARG A 790 22.77 -18.13 -16.34
CA ARG A 790 23.36 -19.36 -16.89
C ARG A 790 24.38 -19.98 -15.93
N GLU A 791 25.24 -19.15 -15.34
CA GLU A 791 26.24 -19.61 -14.36
C GLU A 791 25.58 -20.21 -13.11
N LEU A 792 24.48 -19.63 -12.63
CA LEU A 792 23.68 -20.16 -11.52
C LEU A 792 23.02 -21.49 -11.86
N GLY A 793 22.44 -21.62 -13.07
CA GLY A 793 21.89 -22.89 -13.53
C GLY A 793 22.94 -24.02 -13.52
N ALA A 794 24.11 -23.76 -14.10
CA ALA A 794 25.22 -24.72 -14.11
C ALA A 794 25.82 -24.98 -12.71
N ALA A 795 25.78 -24.01 -11.80
CA ALA A 795 26.19 -24.21 -10.42
C ALA A 795 25.20 -25.08 -9.63
N GLY A 796 23.89 -24.91 -9.86
CA GLY A 796 22.84 -25.74 -9.27
C GLY A 796 22.96 -27.22 -9.67
N GLU A 797 23.22 -27.50 -10.95
CA GLU A 797 23.46 -28.88 -11.43
C GLU A 797 24.70 -29.51 -10.76
N ARG A 798 25.79 -28.76 -10.62
CA ARG A 798 27.00 -29.24 -9.94
C ARG A 798 26.78 -29.50 -8.45
N LEU A 799 26.03 -28.63 -7.77
CA LEU A 799 25.68 -28.78 -6.36
C LEU A 799 24.78 -30.00 -6.13
N ALA A 800 23.80 -30.23 -7.00
CA ALA A 800 22.94 -31.42 -6.95
C ALA A 800 23.76 -32.71 -7.13
N ALA A 801 24.69 -32.73 -8.09
CA ALA A 801 25.58 -33.87 -8.30
C ALA A 801 26.50 -34.14 -7.10
N ALA A 802 27.09 -33.10 -6.50
CA ALA A 802 27.94 -33.22 -5.32
C ALA A 802 27.14 -33.72 -4.09
N CYS A 803 25.93 -33.21 -3.90
CA CYS A 803 25.04 -33.64 -2.80
C CYS A 803 24.63 -35.11 -2.96
N SER A 804 24.29 -35.56 -4.17
CA SER A 804 23.96 -36.96 -4.46
C SER A 804 25.15 -37.89 -4.19
N ARG A 805 26.38 -37.50 -4.59
CA ARG A 805 27.60 -38.26 -4.28
C ARG A 805 27.86 -38.37 -2.78
N ALA A 806 27.75 -37.27 -2.04
CA ALA A 806 27.96 -37.26 -0.60
C ALA A 806 26.88 -38.08 0.15
N GLN A 807 25.61 -38.03 -0.29
CA GLN A 807 24.52 -38.82 0.28
C GLN A 807 24.74 -40.33 0.08
N ALA A 808 25.23 -40.75 -1.09
CA ALA A 808 25.53 -42.15 -1.36
C ALA A 808 26.64 -42.69 -0.44
N LEU A 809 27.71 -41.91 -0.25
CA LEU A 809 28.81 -42.26 0.65
C LEU A 809 28.39 -42.24 2.12
N LEU A 810 27.59 -41.27 2.53
CA LEU A 810 27.01 -41.22 3.87
C LEU A 810 26.15 -42.45 4.15
N THR A 811 25.30 -42.86 3.21
CA THR A 811 24.43 -44.04 3.39
C THR A 811 25.28 -45.30 3.63
N SER A 812 26.38 -45.44 2.87
CA SER A 812 27.34 -46.53 3.03
C SER A 812 28.08 -46.46 4.38
N ALA A 813 28.54 -45.27 4.80
CA ALA A 813 29.24 -45.08 6.07
C ALA A 813 28.31 -45.32 7.26
N HIS A 814 27.09 -44.78 7.20
CA HIS A 814 26.04 -44.92 8.20
C HIS A 814 25.68 -46.38 8.44
N GLN A 815 25.49 -47.19 7.39
CA GLN A 815 25.20 -48.63 7.55
C GLN A 815 26.30 -49.37 8.32
N ARG A 816 27.57 -49.06 8.04
CA ARG A 816 28.72 -49.69 8.70
C ARG A 816 28.83 -49.30 10.17
N VAL A 817 28.64 -48.01 10.47
CA VAL A 817 28.69 -47.50 11.86
C VAL A 817 27.50 -48.03 12.65
N LYS A 818 26.33 -48.19 12.02
CA LYS A 818 25.13 -48.78 12.65
C LYS A 818 25.30 -50.26 12.97
N TRP A 819 25.95 -51.03 12.10
CA TRP A 819 26.36 -52.40 12.42
C TRP A 819 27.37 -52.44 13.57
N GLY A 820 28.37 -51.55 13.56
CA GLY A 820 29.31 -51.36 14.66
C GLY A 820 28.63 -50.99 15.98
N ALA A 821 27.61 -50.13 15.94
CA ALA A 821 26.83 -49.70 17.11
C ALA A 821 25.96 -50.81 17.71
N GLY A 822 25.65 -51.85 16.95
CA GLY A 822 25.03 -53.08 17.44
C GLY A 822 25.96 -53.88 18.35
N ALA A 823 27.28 -53.83 18.09
CA ALA A 823 28.31 -54.50 18.89
C ALA A 823 28.92 -53.59 19.97
N ASN A 824 28.99 -52.27 19.73
CA ASN A 824 29.50 -51.26 20.66
C ASN A 824 28.50 -50.11 20.85
N PRO A 825 27.72 -50.10 21.94
CA PRO A 825 26.73 -49.05 22.21
C PRO A 825 27.30 -47.62 22.27
N ALA A 826 28.60 -47.44 22.51
CA ALA A 826 29.25 -46.13 22.55
C ALA A 826 29.23 -45.40 21.20
N LEU A 827 29.03 -46.11 20.08
CA LEU A 827 28.95 -45.53 18.74
C LEU A 827 27.57 -44.92 18.41
N ARG A 828 26.56 -45.07 19.29
CA ARG A 828 25.22 -44.51 19.05
C ARG A 828 25.20 -42.98 19.04
N SER A 829 26.07 -42.32 19.81
CA SER A 829 26.23 -40.85 19.78
C SER A 829 26.80 -40.39 18.44
N VAL A 830 27.83 -41.09 17.95
CA VAL A 830 28.47 -40.83 16.65
C VAL A 830 27.48 -40.96 15.49
N VAL A 831 26.59 -41.95 15.51
CA VAL A 831 25.52 -42.09 14.51
C VAL A 831 24.58 -40.88 14.51
N ARG A 832 24.19 -40.40 15.69
CA ARG A 832 23.29 -39.25 15.84
C ARG A 832 23.94 -37.95 15.40
N GLU A 833 25.21 -37.74 15.74
CA GLU A 833 26.01 -36.58 15.32
C GLU A 833 26.21 -36.56 13.80
N LEU A 834 26.47 -37.73 13.19
CA LEU A 834 26.58 -37.88 11.73
C LEU A 834 25.26 -37.56 11.01
N GLU A 835 24.13 -38.05 11.51
CA GLU A 835 22.79 -37.75 10.98
C GLU A 835 22.45 -36.25 11.09
N ALA A 836 22.73 -35.65 12.25
CA ALA A 836 22.48 -34.22 12.49
C ALA A 836 23.38 -33.33 11.61
N GLY A 837 24.66 -33.65 11.50
CA GLY A 837 25.63 -32.92 10.67
C GLY A 837 25.26 -32.96 9.18
N TRP A 838 24.87 -34.14 8.67
CA TRP A 838 24.39 -34.25 7.30
C TRP A 838 23.07 -33.52 7.07
N ALA A 839 22.10 -33.64 7.99
CA ALA A 839 20.81 -32.96 7.85
C ALA A 839 20.97 -31.43 7.74
N SER A 840 21.86 -30.84 8.54
CA SER A 840 22.19 -29.41 8.46
C SER A 840 22.81 -29.02 7.11
N LYS A 841 23.85 -29.75 6.67
CA LYS A 841 24.55 -29.50 5.40
C LYS A 841 23.63 -29.70 4.19
N GLN A 842 22.79 -30.74 4.20
CA GLN A 842 21.80 -30.99 3.15
C GLN A 842 20.73 -29.89 3.10
N ALA A 843 20.23 -29.42 4.26
CA ALA A 843 19.28 -28.32 4.33
C ALA A 843 19.87 -26.98 3.84
N ARG A 844 21.17 -26.75 4.05
CA ARG A 844 21.85 -25.57 3.50
C ARG A 844 22.05 -25.68 1.98
N ALA A 845 22.50 -26.84 1.49
CA ALA A 845 22.66 -27.09 0.06
C ALA A 845 21.32 -26.98 -0.70
N SER A 846 20.22 -27.49 -0.15
CA SER A 846 18.89 -27.39 -0.75
C SER A 846 18.39 -25.95 -0.81
N ARG A 847 18.58 -25.15 0.26
CA ARG A 847 18.28 -23.71 0.27
C ARG A 847 19.06 -22.93 -0.78
N LEU A 848 20.38 -23.17 -0.89
CA LEU A 848 21.22 -22.55 -1.92
C LEU A 848 20.80 -22.94 -3.34
N ALA A 849 20.47 -24.21 -3.57
CA ALA A 849 19.99 -24.68 -4.86
C ALA A 849 18.64 -24.07 -5.23
N ALA A 850 17.69 -24.01 -4.29
CA ALA A 850 16.37 -23.40 -4.49
C ALA A 850 16.49 -21.90 -4.79
N ALA A 851 17.25 -21.16 -3.99
CA ALA A 851 17.50 -19.74 -4.21
C ALA A 851 18.22 -19.50 -5.55
N GLY A 852 19.25 -20.28 -5.86
CA GLY A 852 19.97 -20.19 -7.13
C GLY A 852 19.09 -20.45 -8.35
N GLY A 853 18.19 -21.43 -8.28
CA GLY A 853 17.22 -21.73 -9.33
C GLY A 853 16.21 -20.60 -9.54
N ALA A 854 15.61 -20.10 -8.46
CA ALA A 854 14.67 -18.98 -8.49
C ALA A 854 15.33 -17.71 -9.05
N LEU A 855 16.49 -17.33 -8.51
CA LEU A 855 17.26 -16.16 -8.96
C LEU A 855 17.70 -16.27 -10.42
N ALA A 856 18.07 -17.46 -10.90
CA ALA A 856 18.35 -17.68 -12.31
C ALA A 856 17.11 -17.44 -13.19
N GLY A 857 15.92 -17.85 -12.73
CA GLY A 857 14.64 -17.56 -13.40
C GLY A 857 14.36 -16.05 -13.48
N HIS A 858 14.43 -15.35 -12.36
CA HIS A 858 14.19 -13.91 -12.29
C HIS A 858 15.23 -13.12 -13.07
N ALA A 859 16.52 -13.49 -13.00
CA ALA A 859 17.58 -12.83 -13.77
C ALA A 859 17.41 -13.03 -15.29
N ARG A 860 16.90 -14.18 -15.76
CA ARG A 860 16.54 -14.35 -17.19
C ARG A 860 15.39 -13.43 -17.59
N CYS A 861 14.33 -13.37 -16.77
CA CYS A 861 13.17 -12.53 -17.05
C CYS A 861 13.54 -11.03 -17.04
N ALA A 862 14.27 -10.58 -16.02
CA ALA A 862 14.79 -9.21 -15.92
C ALA A 862 15.73 -8.86 -17.09
N ALA A 863 16.61 -9.79 -17.49
CA ALA A 863 17.46 -9.60 -18.66
C ALA A 863 16.64 -9.47 -19.96
N ALA A 864 15.56 -10.24 -20.12
CA ALA A 864 14.67 -10.18 -21.28
C ALA A 864 13.86 -8.88 -21.34
N LEU A 865 13.34 -8.41 -20.21
CA LEU A 865 12.66 -7.10 -20.09
C LEU A 865 13.62 -5.93 -20.37
N ALA A 866 14.87 -6.07 -19.91
CA ALA A 866 15.92 -5.09 -20.14
C ALA A 866 16.60 -5.24 -21.50
N ALA A 867 16.27 -6.23 -22.33
CA ALA A 867 16.94 -6.48 -23.60
C ALA A 867 16.52 -5.46 -24.67
N PRO A 868 17.40 -5.10 -25.63
CA PRO A 868 17.04 -4.18 -26.69
C PRO A 868 15.87 -4.70 -27.54
N ALA A 869 15.15 -3.77 -28.18
CA ALA A 869 14.15 -4.06 -29.21
C ALA A 869 14.66 -4.99 -30.33
N ALA A 870 15.98 -5.22 -30.44
CA ALA A 870 16.62 -6.20 -31.30
C ALA A 870 16.37 -7.68 -30.95
N ALA A 871 15.83 -8.02 -29.77
CA ALA A 871 15.33 -9.38 -29.47
C ALA A 871 13.94 -9.65 -30.09
N SER A 872 13.14 -8.59 -30.29
CA SER A 872 11.79 -8.63 -30.86
C SER A 872 11.64 -8.90 -32.37
N PRO A 873 12.64 -8.70 -33.28
CA PRO A 873 12.47 -8.98 -34.70
C PRO A 873 12.29 -10.47 -34.96
N ARG A 874 12.76 -11.35 -34.06
CA ARG A 874 12.55 -12.80 -34.20
C ARG A 874 11.10 -13.16 -33.87
N ALA A 875 10.59 -12.71 -32.72
CA ALA A 875 9.19 -12.90 -32.34
C ALA A 875 8.22 -12.26 -33.36
N ALA A 876 8.51 -11.02 -33.79
CA ALA A 876 7.74 -10.33 -34.83
C ALA A 876 7.83 -11.05 -36.19
N ARG A 877 9.01 -11.57 -36.58
CA ARG A 877 9.14 -12.40 -37.80
C ARG A 877 8.30 -13.67 -37.69
N THR A 878 8.41 -14.41 -36.59
CA THR A 878 7.64 -15.63 -36.34
C THR A 878 6.14 -15.35 -36.38
N LEU A 879 5.70 -14.27 -35.72
CA LEU A 879 4.31 -13.82 -35.70
C LEU A 879 3.81 -13.46 -37.10
N ARG A 880 4.55 -12.64 -37.86
CA ARG A 880 4.18 -12.30 -39.24
C ARG A 880 4.13 -13.52 -40.15
N THR A 881 5.08 -14.46 -40.00
CA THR A 881 5.03 -15.71 -40.78
C THR A 881 3.78 -16.52 -40.43
N ALA A 882 3.44 -16.65 -39.15
CA ALA A 882 2.25 -17.39 -38.73
C ALA A 882 0.95 -16.70 -39.21
N LEU A 883 0.87 -15.37 -39.10
CA LEU A 883 -0.26 -14.58 -39.61
C LEU A 883 -0.44 -14.69 -41.13
N ALA A 884 0.66 -14.75 -41.91
CA ALA A 884 0.58 -14.95 -43.35
C ALA A 884 0.06 -16.36 -43.74
N HIS A 885 0.40 -17.39 -42.96
CA HIS A 885 -0.18 -18.73 -43.15
C HIS A 885 -1.67 -18.75 -42.77
N TRP A 886 -2.03 -18.07 -41.68
CA TRP A 886 -3.41 -17.92 -41.25
C TRP A 886 -4.28 -17.15 -42.24
N GLU A 887 -3.77 -16.05 -42.82
CA GLU A 887 -4.44 -15.31 -43.90
C GLU A 887 -4.71 -16.23 -45.09
N LYS A 888 -3.70 -16.97 -45.56
CA LYS A 888 -3.86 -17.94 -46.66
C LYS A 888 -4.88 -19.01 -46.32
N ALA A 889 -4.83 -19.59 -45.12
CA ALA A 889 -5.78 -20.60 -44.68
C ALA A 889 -7.22 -20.05 -44.64
N CYS A 890 -7.43 -18.84 -44.12
CA CYS A 890 -8.74 -18.18 -44.10
C CYS A 890 -9.27 -17.88 -45.52
N THR A 891 -8.42 -17.44 -46.45
CA THR A 891 -8.83 -17.22 -47.84
C THR A 891 -9.22 -18.51 -48.55
N LEU A 892 -8.51 -19.61 -48.29
CA LEU A 892 -8.84 -20.92 -48.83
C LEU A 892 -10.15 -21.43 -48.24
N ALA A 893 -10.36 -21.27 -46.93
CA ALA A 893 -11.59 -21.66 -46.26
C ALA A 893 -12.81 -20.90 -46.80
N GLN A 894 -12.71 -19.58 -46.99
CA GLN A 894 -13.80 -18.78 -47.60
C GLN A 894 -14.11 -19.21 -49.04
N LYS A 895 -13.09 -19.61 -49.81
CA LYS A 895 -13.27 -20.03 -51.20
C LYS A 895 -13.98 -21.38 -51.33
N TYR A 896 -13.73 -22.32 -50.40
CA TYR A 896 -14.24 -23.69 -50.51
C TYR A 896 -15.41 -24.02 -49.57
N SER A 897 -15.71 -23.21 -48.54
CA SER A 897 -16.81 -23.45 -47.59
C SER A 897 -18.21 -23.43 -48.22
N LEU A 898 -18.35 -22.81 -49.40
CA LEU A 898 -19.62 -22.72 -50.14
C LEU A 898 -19.82 -23.86 -51.17
N GLN A 899 -18.90 -24.83 -51.26
CA GLN A 899 -18.85 -25.80 -52.37
C GLN A 899 -19.10 -27.26 -52.00
N VAL A 900 -19.14 -27.61 -50.71
CA VAL A 900 -19.33 -29.00 -50.24
C VAL A 900 -20.30 -28.99 -49.05
N SER A 901 -21.40 -29.73 -49.13
CA SER A 901 -22.34 -29.92 -48.03
C SER A 901 -21.80 -30.93 -47.01
N PRO A 902 -22.24 -30.87 -45.74
CA PRO A 902 -21.78 -31.81 -44.70
C PRO A 902 -22.11 -33.28 -45.03
N VAL A 903 -23.21 -33.55 -45.75
CA VAL A 903 -23.57 -34.91 -46.20
C VAL A 903 -22.62 -35.38 -47.30
N GLU A 904 -22.20 -34.47 -48.18
CA GLU A 904 -21.25 -34.75 -49.27
C GLU A 904 -19.81 -34.94 -48.74
N GLU A 905 -19.43 -34.17 -47.71
CA GLU A 905 -18.18 -34.31 -46.97
C GLU A 905 -18.07 -35.72 -46.37
N SER A 906 -19.14 -36.16 -45.70
CA SER A 906 -19.19 -37.44 -45.01
C SER A 906 -19.16 -38.66 -45.95
N LEU A 907 -19.82 -38.58 -47.12
CA LEU A 907 -19.74 -39.62 -48.16
C LEU A 907 -18.33 -39.77 -48.73
N MET A 908 -17.62 -38.65 -48.91
CA MET A 908 -16.25 -38.63 -49.43
C MET A 908 -15.21 -39.10 -48.40
N GLU A 909 -15.48 -38.95 -47.11
CA GLU A 909 -14.69 -39.57 -46.04
C GLU A 909 -14.89 -41.09 -45.94
N MET A 910 -16.09 -41.57 -46.29
CA MET A 910 -16.44 -42.99 -46.21
C MET A 910 -15.77 -43.83 -47.30
N LEU A 911 -15.78 -43.35 -48.56
CA LEU A 911 -15.09 -44.00 -49.67
C LEU A 911 -14.64 -42.95 -50.69
N HIS A 912 -13.35 -42.60 -50.69
CA HIS A 912 -12.81 -41.70 -51.71
C HIS A 912 -12.76 -42.39 -53.08
N PRO A 913 -13.44 -41.89 -54.12
CA PRO A 913 -13.41 -42.52 -55.44
C PRO A 913 -12.03 -42.35 -56.10
N GLU A 914 -11.46 -43.43 -56.66
CA GLU A 914 -10.28 -43.37 -57.53
C GLU A 914 -10.69 -42.92 -58.95
N GLY A 915 -11.08 -41.64 -59.07
CA GLY A 915 -11.53 -41.04 -60.34
C GLY A 915 -12.91 -40.39 -60.22
N ASN A 916 -13.67 -40.41 -61.33
CA ASN A 916 -15.05 -39.91 -61.33
C ASN A 916 -15.96 -40.91 -60.62
N ILE A 917 -17.03 -40.41 -60.00
CA ILE A 917 -18.05 -41.26 -59.39
C ILE A 917 -18.72 -42.07 -60.52
N ASP A 918 -18.59 -43.40 -60.48
CA ASP A 918 -19.20 -44.33 -61.42
C ASP A 918 -20.30 -45.16 -60.74
N THR A 919 -21.06 -45.92 -61.53
CA THR A 919 -22.16 -46.76 -61.00
C THR A 919 -21.66 -47.81 -60.01
N HIS A 920 -20.42 -48.27 -60.16
CA HIS A 920 -19.79 -49.22 -59.24
C HIS A 920 -19.49 -48.58 -57.87
N TRP A 921 -19.00 -47.34 -57.84
CA TRP A 921 -18.81 -46.59 -56.59
C TRP A 921 -20.14 -46.36 -55.88
N VAL A 922 -21.20 -45.97 -56.61
CA VAL A 922 -22.53 -45.76 -56.01
C VAL A 922 -23.07 -47.05 -55.40
N GLU A 923 -22.99 -48.19 -56.09
CA GLU A 923 -23.39 -49.50 -55.55
C GLU A 923 -22.58 -49.90 -54.31
N THR A 924 -21.27 -49.66 -54.34
CA THR A 924 -20.36 -50.00 -53.24
C THR A 924 -20.61 -49.13 -52.01
N VAL A 925 -20.80 -47.82 -52.18
CA VAL A 925 -21.16 -46.91 -51.08
C VAL A 925 -22.58 -47.20 -50.58
N SER A 926 -23.53 -47.58 -51.45
CA SER A 926 -24.88 -48.01 -51.07
C SER A 926 -24.86 -49.26 -50.20
N LEU A 927 -23.96 -50.21 -50.47
CA LEU A 927 -23.73 -51.40 -49.63
C LEU A 927 -23.05 -51.03 -48.30
N LEU A 928 -21.98 -50.21 -48.34
CA LEU A 928 -21.24 -49.78 -47.14
C LEU A 928 -22.13 -48.99 -46.18
N VAL A 929 -22.92 -48.02 -46.67
CA VAL A 929 -23.86 -47.25 -45.83
C VAL A 929 -24.95 -48.15 -45.25
N ARG A 930 -25.40 -49.19 -45.97
CA ARG A 930 -26.36 -50.19 -45.45
C ARG A 930 -25.77 -51.05 -44.34
N GLU A 931 -24.55 -51.55 -44.53
CA GLU A 931 -23.84 -52.33 -43.51
C GLU A 931 -23.55 -51.47 -42.27
N LEU A 932 -23.04 -50.25 -42.47
CA LEU A 932 -22.79 -49.29 -41.38
C LEU A 932 -24.08 -48.92 -40.65
N ALA A 933 -25.18 -48.64 -41.35
CA ALA A 933 -26.47 -48.36 -40.72
C ALA A 933 -26.97 -49.56 -39.91
N SER A 934 -26.80 -50.79 -40.41
CA SER A 934 -27.19 -52.00 -39.67
C SER A 934 -26.34 -52.22 -38.41
N GLY A 935 -25.02 -52.02 -38.51
CA GLY A 935 -24.10 -52.13 -37.37
C GLY A 935 -24.31 -51.02 -36.34
N LEU A 936 -24.53 -49.78 -36.78
CA LEU A 936 -24.85 -48.64 -35.92
C LEU A 936 -26.21 -48.82 -35.25
N SER A 937 -27.19 -49.47 -35.90
CA SER A 937 -28.48 -49.78 -35.26
C SER A 937 -28.33 -50.76 -34.11
N VAL A 938 -27.48 -51.78 -34.24
CA VAL A 938 -27.18 -52.73 -33.15
C VAL A 938 -26.38 -52.02 -32.05
N ALA A 939 -25.35 -51.27 -32.41
CA ALA A 939 -24.55 -50.50 -31.46
C ALA A 939 -25.38 -49.44 -30.71
N ALA A 940 -26.39 -48.85 -31.36
CA ALA A 940 -27.33 -47.91 -30.74
C ALA A 940 -28.15 -48.60 -29.65
N THR A 941 -28.61 -49.83 -29.89
CA THR A 941 -29.36 -50.60 -28.87
C THR A 941 -28.48 -50.95 -27.67
N GLU A 942 -27.24 -51.39 -27.88
CA GLU A 942 -26.30 -51.70 -26.79
C GLU A 942 -25.86 -50.45 -26.01
N ALA A 943 -25.62 -49.33 -26.72
CA ALA A 943 -25.31 -48.04 -26.08
C ALA A 943 -26.50 -47.49 -25.29
N ARG A 944 -27.74 -47.75 -25.74
CA ARG A 944 -28.96 -47.39 -25.01
C ARG A 944 -29.00 -48.08 -23.65
N GLU A 945 -28.76 -49.40 -23.62
CA GLU A 945 -28.75 -50.18 -22.38
C GLU A 945 -27.65 -49.73 -21.40
N ARG A 946 -26.44 -49.41 -21.91
CA ARG A 946 -25.35 -48.85 -21.09
C ARG A 946 -25.70 -47.48 -20.52
N CYS A 947 -26.30 -46.61 -21.33
CA CYS A 947 -26.76 -45.29 -20.90
C CYS A 947 -27.83 -45.39 -19.82
N ASP A 948 -28.80 -46.29 -19.97
CA ASP A 948 -29.86 -46.53 -18.98
C ASP A 948 -29.30 -47.06 -17.65
N SER A 949 -28.30 -47.94 -17.70
CA SER A 949 -27.58 -48.44 -16.52
C SER A 949 -26.80 -47.33 -15.80
N ALA A 950 -26.08 -46.49 -16.56
CA ALA A 950 -25.37 -45.33 -16.01
C ALA A 950 -26.34 -44.29 -15.40
N ALA A 951 -27.51 -44.08 -16.02
CA ALA A 951 -28.53 -43.19 -15.48
C ALA A 951 -29.10 -43.70 -14.14
N SER A 952 -29.28 -45.02 -14.00
CA SER A 952 -29.71 -45.64 -12.74
C SER A 952 -28.68 -45.46 -11.61
N ALA A 953 -27.39 -45.66 -11.93
CA ALA A 953 -26.30 -45.45 -10.97
C ALA A 953 -26.22 -43.99 -10.50
N LEU A 954 -26.38 -43.02 -11.43
CA LEU A 954 -26.40 -41.60 -11.11
C LEU A 954 -27.56 -41.23 -10.17
N ARG A 955 -28.78 -41.73 -10.44
CA ARG A 955 -29.94 -41.51 -9.55
C ARG A 955 -29.70 -42.05 -8.14
N THR A 956 -29.04 -43.21 -8.03
CA THR A 956 -28.74 -43.83 -6.74
C THR A 956 -27.72 -43.00 -5.94
N ALA A 957 -26.67 -42.50 -6.60
CA ALA A 957 -25.68 -41.63 -5.97
C ALA A 957 -26.30 -40.28 -5.55
N ALA A 958 -27.16 -39.68 -6.40
CA ALA A 958 -27.84 -38.43 -6.09
C ALA A 958 -28.77 -38.52 -4.87
N ALA A 959 -29.43 -39.66 -4.66
CA ALA A 959 -30.30 -39.88 -3.50
C ALA A 959 -29.54 -39.83 -2.15
N LEU A 960 -28.25 -40.14 -2.12
CA LEU A 960 -27.43 -40.06 -0.91
C LEU A 960 -27.21 -38.62 -0.41
N LEU A 961 -27.47 -37.62 -1.26
CA LEU A 961 -27.37 -36.20 -0.90
C LEU A 961 -28.60 -35.70 -0.10
N GLU A 962 -29.70 -36.44 -0.03
CA GLU A 962 -30.92 -35.98 0.67
C GLU A 962 -30.71 -35.70 2.17
N PRO A 963 -30.09 -36.60 2.97
CA PRO A 963 -29.87 -36.35 4.40
C PRO A 963 -29.00 -35.11 4.72
N PRO A 964 -27.80 -34.92 4.12
CA PRO A 964 -27.00 -33.73 4.41
C PRO A 964 -27.65 -32.45 3.87
N THR A 965 -28.45 -32.52 2.80
CA THR A 965 -29.22 -31.37 2.28
C THR A 965 -30.31 -30.94 3.26
N ALA A 966 -31.00 -31.89 3.89
CA ALA A 966 -31.98 -31.59 4.94
C ALA A 966 -31.33 -30.96 6.18
N ALA A 967 -30.15 -31.44 6.59
CA ALA A 967 -29.39 -30.87 7.71
C ALA A 967 -28.90 -29.44 7.41
N ARG A 968 -28.40 -29.19 6.19
CA ARG A 968 -28.03 -27.84 5.73
C ARG A 968 -29.21 -26.87 5.74
N ALA A 969 -30.41 -27.33 5.36
CA ALA A 969 -31.62 -26.52 5.37
C ALA A 969 -32.05 -26.12 6.80
N GLN A 970 -31.72 -26.93 7.82
CA GLN A 970 -31.94 -26.56 9.23
C GLN A 970 -30.98 -25.45 9.68
N LEU A 971 -29.69 -25.57 9.35
CA LEU A 971 -28.70 -24.51 9.64
C LEU A 971 -29.06 -23.18 8.95
N GLU A 972 -29.61 -23.24 7.74
CA GLU A 972 -30.09 -22.05 7.05
C GLU A 972 -31.14 -21.30 7.88
N GLN A 973 -32.05 -22.00 8.59
CA GLN A 973 -33.08 -21.34 9.41
C GLN A 973 -32.48 -20.54 10.57
N GLU A 974 -31.37 -20.99 11.14
CA GLU A 974 -30.71 -20.35 12.28
C GLU A 974 -29.86 -19.15 11.86
N LEU A 975 -29.21 -19.21 10.69
CA LEU A 975 -28.36 -18.15 10.17
C LEU A 975 -29.14 -17.07 9.38
N ARG A 976 -30.39 -17.35 9.01
CA ARG A 976 -31.22 -16.48 8.16
C ARG A 976 -31.40 -15.07 8.71
N ALA A 977 -31.81 -14.94 9.96
CA ALA A 977 -32.14 -13.65 10.56
C ALA A 977 -30.94 -12.68 10.63
N PRO A 978 -29.75 -13.08 11.15
CA PRO A 978 -28.60 -12.19 11.14
C PRO A 978 -28.13 -11.86 9.72
N LEU A 979 -28.07 -12.83 8.79
CA LEU A 979 -27.60 -12.58 7.42
C LEU A 979 -28.55 -11.70 6.59
N GLN A 980 -29.85 -11.65 6.93
CA GLN A 980 -30.85 -10.83 6.24
C GLN A 980 -31.14 -9.49 6.93
N ALA A 981 -30.50 -9.20 8.07
CA ALA A 981 -30.66 -7.94 8.79
C ALA A 981 -30.33 -6.70 7.93
N VAL A 982 -29.55 -6.91 6.87
CA VAL A 982 -29.09 -5.88 5.96
C VAL A 982 -29.53 -6.18 4.52
N GLN A 983 -30.27 -5.24 3.91
CA GLN A 983 -30.53 -5.24 2.47
C GLN A 983 -29.78 -4.08 1.83
N PRO A 984 -29.20 -4.25 0.63
CA PRO A 984 -28.54 -3.16 -0.07
C PRO A 984 -29.52 -2.01 -0.29
N ILE A 985 -29.10 -0.82 0.12
CA ILE A 985 -29.77 0.43 -0.26
C ILE A 985 -29.54 0.57 -1.77
N GLN A 986 -30.61 0.81 -2.55
CA GLN A 986 -30.52 0.96 -4.01
C GLN A 986 -29.34 1.87 -4.39
N GLY A 987 -28.31 1.29 -5.03
CA GLY A 987 -27.12 1.99 -5.52
C GLY A 987 -25.77 1.58 -4.92
N ILE A 988 -25.70 0.71 -3.91
CA ILE A 988 -24.43 0.11 -3.40
C ILE A 988 -24.46 -1.39 -3.72
N THR A 989 -23.56 -1.85 -4.58
CA THR A 989 -23.66 -3.18 -5.21
C THR A 989 -22.98 -4.35 -4.50
N GLU A 990 -22.22 -4.17 -3.41
CA GLU A 990 -21.42 -5.28 -2.86
C GLU A 990 -21.43 -5.28 -1.32
N ASP A 991 -22.36 -6.05 -0.72
CA ASP A 991 -22.35 -6.38 0.71
C ASP A 991 -21.92 -7.85 0.86
N PRO A 992 -20.81 -8.16 1.58
CA PRO A 992 -20.28 -9.52 1.70
C PRO A 992 -21.26 -10.49 2.38
N ALA A 993 -22.11 -10.03 3.31
CA ALA A 993 -23.13 -10.89 3.92
C ALA A 993 -24.24 -11.24 2.93
N HIS A 994 -24.60 -10.30 2.06
CA HIS A 994 -25.55 -10.54 0.99
C HIS A 994 -24.97 -11.50 -0.05
N GLU A 995 -23.72 -11.31 -0.45
CA GLU A 995 -23.01 -12.17 -1.40
C GLU A 995 -22.93 -13.60 -0.86
N ILE A 996 -22.43 -13.81 0.36
CA ILE A 996 -22.34 -15.13 0.99
C ILE A 996 -23.73 -15.77 1.11
N TRP A 997 -24.77 -14.99 1.47
CA TRP A 997 -26.13 -15.51 1.54
C TRP A 997 -26.70 -15.90 0.17
N THR A 998 -26.38 -15.16 -0.89
CA THR A 998 -26.78 -15.53 -2.26
C THR A 998 -26.06 -16.78 -2.74
N ARG A 999 -24.76 -16.92 -2.47
CA ARG A 999 -23.98 -18.12 -2.78
C ARG A 999 -24.45 -19.33 -1.97
N TRP A 1000 -24.81 -19.14 -0.70
CA TRP A 1000 -25.38 -20.20 0.14
C TRP A 1000 -26.69 -20.75 -0.44
N ARG A 1001 -27.58 -19.88 -0.93
CA ARG A 1001 -28.83 -20.27 -1.59
C ARG A 1001 -28.59 -20.93 -2.95
N SER A 1002 -27.72 -20.36 -3.77
CA SER A 1002 -27.31 -20.94 -5.06
C SER A 1002 -26.79 -22.37 -4.90
N ALA A 1003 -25.95 -22.64 -3.89
CA ALA A 1003 -25.49 -23.99 -3.58
C ALA A 1003 -26.64 -24.93 -3.17
N GLY A 1004 -27.65 -24.43 -2.45
CA GLY A 1004 -28.86 -25.19 -2.11
C GLY A 1004 -29.70 -25.54 -3.35
N ASP A 1005 -29.87 -24.58 -4.26
CA ASP A 1005 -30.60 -24.79 -5.52
C ASP A 1005 -29.89 -25.80 -6.42
N LEU A 1006 -28.55 -25.77 -6.48
CA LEU A 1006 -27.75 -26.76 -7.20
C LEU A 1006 -27.89 -28.16 -6.59
N LEU A 1007 -27.86 -28.29 -5.26
CA LEU A 1007 -28.08 -29.58 -4.59
C LEU A 1007 -29.49 -30.12 -4.87
N ALA A 1008 -30.52 -29.28 -4.76
CA ALA A 1008 -31.89 -29.65 -5.08
C ALA A 1008 -32.04 -30.11 -6.53
N LYS A 1009 -31.39 -29.41 -7.47
CA LYS A 1009 -31.38 -29.77 -8.88
C LYS A 1009 -30.73 -31.14 -9.16
N ILE A 1010 -29.60 -31.43 -8.50
CA ILE A 1010 -28.92 -32.74 -8.62
C ILE A 1010 -29.84 -33.88 -8.14
N ILE A 1011 -30.61 -33.64 -7.07
CA ILE A 1011 -31.53 -34.64 -6.50
C ILE A 1011 -32.78 -34.82 -7.37
N SER A 1012 -33.37 -33.73 -7.90
CA SER A 1012 -34.63 -33.79 -8.65
C SER A 1012 -34.48 -34.20 -10.11
N GLU A 1013 -33.41 -33.75 -10.78
CA GLU A 1013 -33.17 -33.93 -12.23
C GLU A 1013 -31.72 -34.35 -12.50
N PRO A 1014 -31.37 -35.63 -12.27
CA PRO A 1014 -30.02 -36.14 -12.49
C PRO A 1014 -29.74 -36.35 -13.99
N GLU A 1015 -29.62 -35.26 -14.74
CA GLU A 1015 -29.39 -35.27 -16.20
C GLU A 1015 -28.23 -34.33 -16.59
N ALA A 1016 -28.29 -33.71 -17.77
CA ALA A 1016 -27.24 -32.84 -18.29
C ALA A 1016 -27.00 -31.61 -17.40
N GLY A 1017 -25.75 -31.42 -16.97
CA GLY A 1017 -25.33 -30.31 -16.10
C GLY A 1017 -25.01 -30.70 -14.66
N VAL A 1018 -25.25 -31.96 -14.26
CA VAL A 1018 -24.90 -32.47 -12.92
C VAL A 1018 -23.40 -32.46 -12.66
N VAL A 1019 -22.55 -32.77 -13.67
CA VAL A 1019 -21.08 -32.75 -13.52
C VAL A 1019 -20.62 -31.34 -13.14
N ALA A 1020 -21.04 -30.32 -13.89
CA ALA A 1020 -20.68 -28.94 -13.62
C ALA A 1020 -21.20 -28.49 -12.24
N ALA A 1021 -22.46 -28.83 -11.89
CA ALA A 1021 -23.03 -28.52 -10.60
C ALA A 1021 -22.27 -29.18 -9.43
N ALA A 1022 -21.88 -30.46 -9.57
CA ALA A 1022 -21.11 -31.19 -8.57
C ALA A 1022 -19.69 -30.61 -8.42
N THR A 1023 -18.99 -30.32 -9.52
CA THR A 1023 -17.66 -29.67 -9.48
C THR A 1023 -17.72 -28.30 -8.82
N THR A 1024 -18.73 -27.47 -9.15
CA THR A 1024 -18.94 -26.18 -8.49
C THR A 1024 -19.18 -26.37 -6.99
N LEU A 1025 -20.02 -27.32 -6.58
CA LEU A 1025 -20.30 -27.57 -5.16
C LEU A 1025 -19.08 -28.08 -4.38
N ILE A 1026 -18.24 -28.93 -4.98
CA ILE A 1026 -17.00 -29.44 -4.37
C ILE A 1026 -16.02 -28.30 -4.07
N GLN A 1027 -15.97 -27.26 -4.92
CA GLN A 1027 -15.13 -26.09 -4.71
C GLN A 1027 -15.78 -25.06 -3.76
N GLU A 1028 -17.08 -24.81 -3.94
CA GLU A 1028 -17.80 -23.73 -3.25
C GLU A 1028 -18.18 -24.09 -1.80
N LEU A 1029 -18.54 -25.33 -1.48
CA LEU A 1029 -19.01 -25.68 -0.13
C LEU A 1029 -17.94 -25.47 0.96
N PRO A 1030 -16.67 -25.91 0.78
CA PRO A 1030 -15.61 -25.60 1.76
C PRO A 1030 -15.32 -24.11 1.85
N ALA A 1031 -15.28 -23.41 0.71
CA ALA A 1031 -15.04 -21.97 0.68
C ALA A 1031 -16.16 -21.18 1.37
N LEU A 1032 -17.42 -21.59 1.20
CA LEU A 1032 -18.58 -20.96 1.85
C LEU A 1032 -18.61 -21.22 3.35
N ARG A 1033 -18.23 -22.42 3.80
CA ARG A 1033 -18.04 -22.74 5.21
C ARG A 1033 -17.00 -21.81 5.84
N ASP A 1034 -15.82 -21.68 5.21
CA ASP A 1034 -14.74 -20.85 5.74
C ASP A 1034 -15.09 -19.35 5.69
N ALA A 1035 -15.73 -18.90 4.61
CA ALA A 1035 -16.23 -17.53 4.49
C ALA A 1035 -17.30 -17.21 5.54
N LEU A 1036 -18.19 -18.15 5.89
CA LEU A 1036 -19.16 -17.95 6.97
C LEU A 1036 -18.51 -17.89 8.35
N LYS A 1037 -17.44 -18.66 8.59
CA LYS A 1037 -16.65 -18.60 9.83
C LYS A 1037 -15.96 -17.23 9.99
N GLU A 1038 -15.45 -16.66 8.90
CA GLU A 1038 -14.73 -15.38 8.90
C GLU A 1038 -15.62 -14.14 8.71
N LEU A 1039 -16.87 -14.31 8.23
CA LEU A 1039 -17.78 -13.21 7.99
C LEU A 1039 -17.99 -12.29 9.21
N PRO A 1040 -18.17 -12.79 10.45
CA PRO A 1040 -18.30 -11.92 11.61
C PRO A 1040 -17.09 -11.00 11.86
N ASN A 1041 -15.90 -11.41 11.43
CA ASN A 1041 -14.65 -10.64 11.56
C ASN A 1041 -14.52 -9.60 10.43
N THR A 1042 -15.03 -9.91 9.25
CA THR A 1042 -14.88 -9.11 8.02
C THR A 1042 -16.08 -8.21 7.71
N TRP A 1043 -17.22 -8.41 8.38
CA TRP A 1043 -18.46 -7.66 8.12
C TRP A 1043 -18.38 -6.21 8.64
N THR A 1044 -18.31 -5.26 7.70
CA THR A 1044 -18.17 -3.81 7.95
C THR A 1044 -19.51 -3.09 8.10
N GLU A 1045 -19.50 -1.94 8.80
CA GLU A 1045 -20.70 -1.29 9.37
C GLU A 1045 -21.56 -0.46 8.39
N GLN A 1046 -21.31 -0.53 7.08
CA GLN A 1046 -21.84 0.47 6.14
C GLN A 1046 -23.26 0.19 5.62
N SER A 1047 -23.74 -1.04 5.72
CA SER A 1047 -25.02 -1.44 5.14
C SER A 1047 -26.03 -1.73 6.26
N GLY A 1048 -27.02 -0.86 6.44
CA GLY A 1048 -28.00 -1.02 7.52
C GLY A 1048 -29.38 -0.57 7.12
N ARG A 1049 -30.37 -1.43 7.31
CA ARG A 1049 -31.79 -1.08 7.18
C ARG A 1049 -32.13 -0.01 8.22
N LYS A 1050 -32.85 1.05 7.84
CA LYS A 1050 -33.46 1.94 8.82
C LYS A 1050 -34.59 1.17 9.49
N LEU A 1051 -34.56 1.09 10.82
CA LEU A 1051 -35.68 0.62 11.63
C LEU A 1051 -36.95 1.35 11.15
N THR A 1052 -37.89 0.62 10.56
CA THR A 1052 -39.29 1.04 10.49
C THR A 1052 -39.79 1.04 11.92
N ARG A 1053 -39.55 2.15 12.63
CA ARG A 1053 -40.30 2.47 13.82
C ARG A 1053 -41.77 2.32 13.44
N GLN A 1054 -42.56 1.56 14.19
CA GLN A 1054 -44.02 1.56 14.07
C GLN A 1054 -44.46 3.01 13.82
N VAL A 1055 -45.12 3.26 12.68
CA VAL A 1055 -45.50 4.61 12.26
C VAL A 1055 -46.25 5.24 13.41
N ALA A 1056 -45.63 6.20 14.08
CA ALA A 1056 -46.31 6.97 15.09
C ALA A 1056 -47.46 7.69 14.39
N ILE A 1057 -48.69 7.51 14.87
CA ILE A 1057 -49.92 8.20 14.42
C ILE A 1057 -49.87 9.71 14.80
N THR A 1058 -48.71 10.34 14.65
CA THR A 1058 -48.43 11.72 15.04
C THR A 1058 -47.34 12.29 14.13
N THR A 1059 -47.69 12.61 12.89
CA THR A 1059 -47.06 13.73 12.19
C THR A 1059 -47.93 14.96 12.44
N PRO A 1060 -47.54 15.91 13.31
CA PRO A 1060 -48.10 17.24 13.22
C PRO A 1060 -47.51 17.89 11.96
N LYS A 1061 -48.37 18.38 11.06
CA LYS A 1061 -47.95 19.23 9.95
C LYS A 1061 -47.29 20.48 10.54
N SER A 1062 -46.09 20.79 10.05
CA SER A 1062 -45.34 22.01 10.39
C SER A 1062 -46.24 23.24 10.20
N ALA A 1063 -46.54 23.96 11.28
CA ALA A 1063 -47.19 25.26 11.23
C ALA A 1063 -46.11 26.34 11.35
N THR A 1064 -46.09 27.21 10.35
CA THR A 1064 -45.32 28.44 10.24
C THR A 1064 -45.64 29.44 11.36
N ASN A 1065 -44.61 30.14 11.84
CA ASN A 1065 -44.57 31.41 12.60
C ASN A 1065 -45.89 32.02 13.13
N SER A 1066 -45.93 32.34 14.43
CA SER A 1066 -46.35 33.68 14.90
C SER A 1066 -45.83 33.98 16.32
N LYS A 1067 -45.52 35.25 16.59
CA LYS A 1067 -45.24 35.84 17.91
C LYS A 1067 -46.55 36.29 18.57
N HIS A 1068 -46.67 36.07 19.90
CA HIS A 1068 -47.23 36.96 20.95
C HIS A 1068 -48.07 36.23 22.03
N GLY A 1069 -47.84 36.59 23.31
CA GLY A 1069 -48.88 36.92 24.30
C GLY A 1069 -49.50 35.83 25.20
N ALA A 1070 -49.20 35.95 26.51
CA ALA A 1070 -50.08 35.74 27.68
C ALA A 1070 -50.78 34.38 27.97
N GLY A 1071 -50.44 33.81 29.14
CA GLY A 1071 -51.35 33.20 30.12
C GLY A 1071 -52.46 32.25 29.64
N SER A 1072 -52.11 30.99 29.36
CA SER A 1072 -53.03 29.85 29.47
C SER A 1072 -52.22 28.58 29.75
N GLU A 1073 -52.66 27.73 30.68
CA GLU A 1073 -52.04 26.44 31.02
C GLU A 1073 -51.75 25.62 29.75
N GLN A 1074 -50.49 25.65 29.31
CA GLN A 1074 -50.13 25.22 27.98
C GLN A 1074 -49.89 23.72 27.96
N ARG A 1075 -50.92 22.95 27.58
CA ARG A 1075 -50.85 21.49 27.42
C ARG A 1075 -49.62 21.09 26.59
N ASN A 1076 -48.71 20.32 27.17
CA ASN A 1076 -47.50 19.90 26.47
C ASN A 1076 -47.84 18.92 25.33
N ALA A 1077 -47.56 19.29 24.08
CA ALA A 1077 -47.88 18.47 22.90
C ALA A 1077 -47.18 17.09 22.89
N MET A 1078 -45.96 17.01 23.45
CA MET A 1078 -45.23 15.75 23.58
C MET A 1078 -45.86 14.87 24.67
N GLY A 1079 -46.19 15.45 25.83
CA GLY A 1079 -46.92 14.77 26.90
C GLY A 1079 -48.29 14.26 26.45
N ALA A 1080 -49.04 15.07 25.70
CA ALA A 1080 -50.33 14.67 25.11
C ALA A 1080 -50.16 13.51 24.11
N GLY A 1081 -49.07 13.48 23.35
CA GLY A 1081 -48.72 12.36 22.47
C GLY A 1081 -48.45 11.06 23.22
N VAL A 1082 -47.72 11.13 24.34
CA VAL A 1082 -47.46 9.98 25.23
C VAL A 1082 -48.76 9.46 25.84
N TRP A 1083 -49.61 10.36 26.35
CA TRP A 1083 -50.92 10.00 26.92
C TRP A 1083 -51.78 9.23 25.91
N LYS A 1084 -51.88 9.73 24.68
CA LYS A 1084 -52.63 9.06 23.60
C LYS A 1084 -52.09 7.66 23.31
N ARG A 1085 -50.77 7.47 23.33
CA ARG A 1085 -50.14 6.15 23.10
C ARG A 1085 -50.44 5.17 24.23
N VAL A 1086 -50.34 5.60 25.49
CA VAL A 1086 -50.66 4.74 26.64
C VAL A 1086 -52.12 4.31 26.59
N ARG A 1087 -53.03 5.23 26.25
CA ARG A 1087 -54.45 4.92 26.04
C ARG A 1087 -54.66 3.85 24.98
N LEU A 1088 -54.06 3.99 23.80
CA LEU A 1088 -54.19 3.00 22.72
C LEU A 1088 -53.67 1.61 23.13
N LYS A 1089 -52.57 1.53 23.90
CA LYS A 1089 -52.05 0.26 24.44
C LYS A 1089 -53.01 -0.41 25.41
N LEU A 1090 -53.62 0.35 26.32
CA LEU A 1090 -54.61 -0.14 27.28
C LEU A 1090 -55.95 -0.50 26.61
N GLU A 1091 -56.29 0.14 25.50
CA GLU A 1091 -57.46 -0.22 24.69
C GLU A 1091 -57.19 -1.41 23.75
N GLY A 1092 -55.95 -1.89 23.67
CA GLY A 1092 -55.53 -2.97 22.76
C GLY A 1092 -55.45 -2.56 21.30
N ARG A 1093 -55.38 -1.26 21.00
CA ARG A 1093 -55.45 -0.66 19.65
C ARG A 1093 -54.08 -0.19 19.12
N ASP A 1094 -52.99 -0.72 19.66
CA ASP A 1094 -51.62 -0.33 19.28
C ASP A 1094 -51.19 -0.94 17.92
N ALA A 1095 -51.86 -2.00 17.46
CA ALA A 1095 -51.64 -2.63 16.16
C ALA A 1095 -52.61 -2.09 15.08
N PRO A 1096 -52.18 -1.91 13.82
CA PRO A 1096 -52.85 -1.06 12.83
C PRO A 1096 -54.21 -1.55 12.28
N ARG A 1097 -54.77 -2.67 12.77
CA ARG A 1097 -55.95 -3.29 12.14
C ARG A 1097 -57.10 -3.72 13.06
N ARG A 1098 -56.93 -3.90 14.38
CA ARG A 1098 -58.03 -4.25 15.32
C ARG A 1098 -57.66 -4.04 16.79
N ALA A 1099 -58.66 -3.88 17.66
CA ALA A 1099 -58.49 -3.99 19.11
C ALA A 1099 -58.27 -5.46 19.53
N LEU A 1100 -57.10 -5.78 20.07
CA LEU A 1100 -56.71 -7.13 20.48
C LEU A 1100 -57.24 -7.50 21.88
N ALA A 1101 -57.62 -8.76 22.07
CA ALA A 1101 -57.89 -9.29 23.41
C ALA A 1101 -56.58 -9.35 24.23
N PRO A 1102 -56.63 -9.41 25.57
CA PRO A 1102 -55.42 -9.48 26.39
C PRO A 1102 -54.52 -10.66 26.04
N HIS A 1103 -55.10 -11.81 25.70
CA HIS A 1103 -54.35 -13.00 25.24
C HIS A 1103 -53.58 -12.71 23.94
N ASP A 1104 -54.29 -12.31 22.89
CA ASP A 1104 -53.70 -12.02 21.58
C ASP A 1104 -52.68 -10.88 21.62
N GLN A 1105 -52.89 -9.88 22.49
CA GLN A 1105 -51.93 -8.79 22.66
C GLN A 1105 -50.65 -9.28 23.35
N VAL A 1106 -50.76 -10.16 24.37
CA VAL A 1106 -49.58 -10.75 25.03
C VAL A 1106 -48.85 -11.67 24.07
N GLU A 1107 -49.57 -12.48 23.29
CA GLU A 1107 -48.98 -13.31 22.24
C GLU A 1107 -48.21 -12.48 21.22
N TYR A 1108 -48.84 -11.45 20.66
CA TYR A 1108 -48.20 -10.54 19.71
C TYR A 1108 -46.93 -9.89 20.29
N ILE A 1109 -46.98 -9.40 21.54
CA ILE A 1109 -45.83 -8.77 22.19
C ILE A 1109 -44.70 -9.78 22.38
N ILE A 1110 -45.00 -11.01 22.82
CA ILE A 1110 -43.98 -12.05 23.00
C ILE A 1110 -43.35 -12.38 21.65
N THR A 1111 -44.14 -12.62 20.61
CA THR A 1111 -43.63 -12.94 19.27
C THR A 1111 -42.73 -11.84 18.71
N GLU A 1112 -43.10 -10.57 18.86
CA GLU A 1112 -42.26 -9.44 18.45
C GLU A 1112 -40.97 -9.34 19.29
N ALA A 1113 -41.07 -9.59 20.61
CA ALA A 1113 -39.93 -9.49 21.53
C ALA A 1113 -38.93 -10.65 21.38
N THR A 1114 -39.38 -11.82 20.95
CA THR A 1114 -38.51 -13.00 20.72
C THR A 1114 -38.11 -13.17 19.26
N SER A 1115 -38.53 -12.27 18.37
CA SER A 1115 -38.18 -12.34 16.94
C SER A 1115 -36.70 -12.06 16.74
N ALA A 1116 -35.97 -13.03 16.19
CA ALA A 1116 -34.56 -12.87 15.83
C ALA A 1116 -34.36 -11.69 14.88
N GLU A 1117 -35.28 -11.48 13.92
CA GLU A 1117 -35.23 -10.35 12.99
C GLU A 1117 -35.29 -8.99 13.71
N ASN A 1118 -36.06 -8.88 14.79
CA ASN A 1118 -36.13 -7.68 15.61
C ASN A 1118 -34.90 -7.52 16.51
N LEU A 1119 -34.44 -8.63 17.11
CA LEU A 1119 -33.32 -8.66 18.03
C LEU A 1119 -31.99 -8.33 17.33
N CYS A 1120 -31.76 -8.82 16.11
CA CYS A 1120 -30.58 -8.50 15.29
C CYS A 1120 -30.46 -7.00 14.97
N MET A 1121 -31.57 -6.26 15.03
CA MET A 1121 -31.64 -4.85 14.66
C MET A 1121 -31.53 -3.89 15.85
N MET A 1122 -31.29 -4.43 17.06
CA MET A 1122 -31.16 -3.63 18.28
C MET A 1122 -29.82 -2.91 18.37
N TYR A 1123 -29.72 -1.96 19.29
CA TYR A 1123 -28.44 -1.34 19.64
C TYR A 1123 -27.53 -2.38 20.31
N GLU A 1124 -26.24 -2.40 19.97
CA GLU A 1124 -25.29 -3.40 20.45
C GLU A 1124 -25.20 -3.48 21.98
N GLY A 1125 -25.31 -2.34 22.69
CA GLY A 1125 -25.25 -2.32 24.16
C GLY A 1125 -26.45 -3.01 24.82
N TRP A 1126 -27.49 -3.36 24.05
CA TRP A 1126 -28.58 -4.20 24.51
C TRP A 1126 -28.18 -5.67 24.64
N MET A 1127 -27.12 -6.11 23.93
CA MET A 1127 -26.55 -7.45 23.99
C MET A 1127 -27.58 -8.58 23.83
N ALA A 1128 -28.47 -8.47 22.84
CA ALA A 1128 -29.57 -9.42 22.63
C ALA A 1128 -29.13 -10.88 22.31
N TRP A 1129 -27.83 -11.12 22.14
CA TRP A 1129 -27.23 -12.44 21.87
C TRP A 1129 -26.71 -13.15 23.13
N VAL A 1130 -26.77 -12.49 24.28
CA VAL A 1130 -26.44 -13.04 25.61
C VAL A 1130 -27.76 -13.31 26.33
#